data_AF-A0A9D7K887-F1
#
_entry.id   AF-A0A9D7K887-F1
#
_cell.length_a   1.000
_cell.length_b   1.000
_cell.length_c   1.000
_cell.angle_alpha   90.00
_cell.angle_beta   90.00
_cell.angle_gamma   90.00
#
_symmetry.space_group_name_H-M   'P 1'
#
loop_
_entity.id
_entity.type
_entity.pdbx_description
1 polymer ?
#
loop_
_entity_poly.entity_id
_entity_poly.type
_entity_poly.pdbx_seq_one_letter_code
_entity_poly.pdbx_strand_id
1 'polypeptide(L)'
;MIRSLLTLSFLGCFFVLYGQNNFQRVYNVDPDHHTKNQASNQLNTGTFVSLDLLEDTLRNAANDLMITLLDKKGGAASRSQNQGARAFRMTSLSRNHIFLPQKSSITSVNNNFIFTALLNEENKLYKVFGSLRSDGDLNWFHRYLPSTGTNTTTSPFILDNFNNKIFLGTNHQIINRPFVSIAVANESGLLEWSKVFRVTKDSISGPLLRNILTDLNITNDTTIAISGYVSQDSTRLPFLLECDTLGNPVLSKIYFDTIDTYFITENVETVKLVDSTFVIAGSVDSLNSVFDPFGFVAKTDTSGNVVWARKLNFGTNTMTKLQHLTVGQDNKIVVTGIVRDSVDKPFYNWMAKLSLAGNLEFVKTYPKIKVDDSIPGSLVSAMDSGYALFSTVDDGDNYLSFIKTNVNGESTCEVDSLLLTISPMSLTTTNLFWATQDTAKVEKSDVKTSEYVLNLPIITLERDPVYCPKDTINHLFDATVEDAVFYEWSNGIKGDSASMIRVMDTEQYSVIATLLNDKECFTLCDTAQLRRYATPIAQISYSLGDFCTTGLVTLTVNSFAEAGLKSINWSTGATSSQIKVGTAGIYSVTVTDQCDEKFSASYDLMRMPEIVTSVYITENFSAICQTGNGVLEAIDNSFGLLPKKFEWNNGGNTQIINIAQGGNYCVTVTDICGNTASSCINIDDAKFRRVQITNVIVDETNKCVNGTVTAEVFYTGDANILWSTGETSKSIVIGVNKGPVTVTVSDKICPDNKDSEIVPIPVINFLQSLEIDFDRPVECINDKILLTVKFDESVLSLTNANIIWSTGETTRSIQITDNGTYSVTVTEKNCAINTKSASLNFEFPLPTASIVPDSSSLCSNGTILFTLILNDDNAPINNPQILWSTGATTSSILISQNGTYSVTVSDPQCLKNKTSTQFEFSFPDARLRFASAFFPATRDTVTLEYNATFGPYLGNTLCPESIKDYEFYIYNRWGQNVFTTNKIEEEWNGNLKNETDKENSLESYIWAVKYSLFGYEYKDHGEVILLRP
;
A
#
# COMPACT_ATOMS: atom_id res chain seq x y z
N MET A 1 -7.41 52.24 -46.11
CA MET A 1 -6.90 50.95 -45.58
C MET A 1 -6.77 50.92 -44.04
N ILE A 2 -7.34 51.87 -43.30
CA ILE A 2 -7.24 51.95 -41.83
C ILE A 2 -8.52 51.43 -41.12
N ARG A 3 -9.62 51.21 -41.86
CA ARG A 3 -10.90 50.70 -41.31
C ARG A 3 -10.97 49.17 -41.18
N SER A 4 -10.10 48.42 -41.85
CA SER A 4 -10.18 46.95 -41.94
C SER A 4 -9.29 46.21 -40.93
N LEU A 5 -8.44 46.92 -40.16
CA LEU A 5 -7.66 46.35 -39.06
C LEU A 5 -8.37 46.46 -37.69
N LEU A 6 -9.41 47.28 -37.56
CA LEU A 6 -10.18 47.48 -36.32
C LEU A 6 -11.23 46.39 -36.05
N THR A 7 -11.60 45.61 -37.07
CA THR A 7 -12.63 44.55 -36.93
C THR A 7 -12.07 43.22 -36.41
N LEU A 8 -10.74 43.01 -36.44
CA LEU A 8 -10.11 41.83 -35.82
C LEU A 8 -9.86 42.02 -34.31
N SER A 9 -9.79 43.27 -33.82
CA SER A 9 -9.65 43.62 -32.40
C SER A 9 -10.90 43.27 -31.58
N PHE A 10 -12.07 43.22 -32.22
CA PHE A 10 -13.37 42.98 -31.59
C PHE A 10 -13.57 41.54 -31.10
N LEU A 11 -12.88 40.54 -31.69
CA LEU A 11 -13.11 39.14 -31.32
C LEU A 11 -12.39 38.71 -30.04
N GLY A 12 -11.35 39.44 -29.60
CA GLY A 12 -10.54 39.06 -28.43
C GLY A 12 -11.16 39.42 -27.07
N CYS A 13 -11.98 40.48 -27.00
CA CYS A 13 -12.65 40.86 -25.74
C CYS A 13 -14.06 40.29 -25.59
N PHE A 14 -14.74 39.91 -26.67
CA PHE A 14 -16.13 39.43 -26.59
C PHE A 14 -16.30 37.99 -26.07
N PHE A 15 -15.23 37.19 -26.00
CA PHE A 15 -15.30 35.78 -25.58
C PHE A 15 -14.73 35.48 -24.19
N VAL A 16 -14.15 36.44 -23.47
CA VAL A 16 -13.57 36.19 -22.14
C VAL A 16 -14.17 37.14 -21.09
N LEU A 17 -15.37 36.77 -20.64
CA LEU A 17 -16.14 37.35 -19.54
C LEU A 17 -15.48 37.14 -18.14
N TYR A 18 -14.17 37.40 -17.99
CA TYR A 18 -13.44 37.25 -16.71
C TYR A 18 -12.52 38.44 -16.36
N GLY A 19 -12.59 39.53 -17.13
CA GLY A 19 -11.59 40.61 -17.14
C GLY A 19 -11.59 41.62 -15.99
N GLN A 20 -11.73 41.22 -14.72
CA GLN A 20 -11.29 42.04 -13.58
C GLN A 20 -10.00 41.54 -12.91
N ASN A 21 -9.63 40.28 -13.16
CA ASN A 21 -8.50 39.64 -12.51
C ASN A 21 -7.41 39.21 -13.49
N ASN A 22 -7.52 39.49 -14.79
CA ASN A 22 -6.55 39.07 -15.79
C ASN A 22 -6.27 40.22 -16.76
N PHE A 23 -5.00 40.60 -16.95
CA PHE A 23 -4.58 41.73 -17.78
C PHE A 23 -3.09 41.62 -18.13
N GLN A 24 -2.62 42.46 -19.06
CA GLN A 24 -1.20 42.68 -19.34
C GLN A 24 -0.91 44.17 -19.23
N ARG A 25 0.13 44.54 -18.49
CA ARG A 25 0.54 45.94 -18.29
C ARG A 25 2.05 46.06 -18.42
N VAL A 26 2.49 47.19 -18.96
CA VAL A 26 3.89 47.62 -18.95
C VAL A 26 3.92 48.96 -18.21
N TYR A 27 4.82 49.08 -17.24
CA TYR A 27 4.96 50.26 -16.40
C TYR A 27 6.20 51.03 -16.82
N ASN A 28 5.99 52.26 -17.26
CA ASN A 28 7.06 53.21 -17.55
C ASN A 28 7.30 54.09 -16.32
N VAL A 29 8.57 54.26 -15.91
CA VAL A 29 8.94 55.09 -14.76
C VAL A 29 9.01 56.55 -15.15
N ASP A 30 9.95 56.85 -16.04
CA ASP A 30 10.15 58.12 -16.73
C ASP A 30 11.10 57.89 -17.92
N PRO A 31 11.20 58.85 -18.86
CA PRO A 31 12.04 58.69 -20.06
C PRO A 31 13.55 58.57 -19.78
N ASP A 32 14.01 58.97 -18.60
CA ASP A 32 15.42 59.02 -18.24
C ASP A 32 15.86 57.76 -17.45
N HIS A 33 14.95 56.85 -17.10
CA HIS A 33 15.25 55.66 -16.31
C HIS A 33 14.68 54.35 -16.89
N HIS A 34 15.48 53.30 -16.77
CA HIS A 34 15.19 51.93 -17.17
C HIS A 34 14.93 51.06 -15.93
N THR A 35 13.96 50.16 -16.00
CA THR A 35 13.64 49.22 -14.91
C THR A 35 13.84 47.78 -15.29
N LYS A 36 14.45 47.01 -14.39
CA LYS A 36 14.75 45.59 -14.57
C LYS A 36 14.20 44.77 -13.41
N ASN A 37 13.17 43.97 -13.65
CA ASN A 37 12.58 43.13 -12.61
C ASN A 37 13.58 42.11 -12.07
N GLN A 38 13.69 41.99 -10.74
CA GLN A 38 14.60 41.05 -10.08
C GLN A 38 13.88 39.94 -9.32
N ALA A 39 12.75 40.29 -8.68
CA ALA A 39 11.95 39.37 -7.88
C ALA A 39 10.54 39.95 -7.68
N SER A 40 9.54 39.10 -7.47
CA SER A 40 8.17 39.56 -7.19
C SER A 40 7.45 38.60 -6.24
N ASN A 41 6.47 39.09 -5.47
CA ASN A 41 5.66 38.27 -4.57
C ASN A 41 4.27 38.89 -4.32
N GLN A 42 3.40 38.23 -3.54
CA GLN A 42 2.08 38.72 -3.15
C GLN A 42 1.90 38.66 -1.62
N LEU A 43 1.27 39.69 -1.05
CA LEU A 43 0.83 39.71 0.35
C LEU A 43 -0.48 38.93 0.54
N ASN A 44 -0.75 38.55 1.80
CA ASN A 44 -2.05 38.03 2.24
C ASN A 44 -3.23 38.99 2.01
N THR A 45 -2.97 40.28 1.75
CA THR A 45 -3.99 41.26 1.35
C THR A 45 -4.37 41.16 -0.13
N GLY A 46 -3.52 40.54 -0.95
CA GLY A 46 -3.64 40.42 -2.40
C GLY A 46 -2.86 41.46 -3.19
N THR A 47 -2.19 42.38 -2.49
CA THR A 47 -1.25 43.32 -3.09
C THR A 47 0.00 42.57 -3.56
N PHE A 48 0.36 42.75 -4.83
CA PHE A 48 1.62 42.30 -5.40
C PHE A 48 2.73 43.31 -5.12
N VAL A 49 3.95 42.80 -5.01
CA VAL A 49 5.18 43.58 -4.91
C VAL A 49 6.12 43.17 -6.04
N SER A 50 6.74 44.17 -6.66
CA SER A 50 7.83 44.00 -7.62
C SER A 50 9.09 44.62 -7.03
N LEU A 51 10.21 43.91 -7.10
CA LEU A 51 11.54 44.40 -6.76
C LEU A 51 12.32 44.60 -8.06
N ASP A 52 12.69 45.84 -8.34
CA ASP A 52 13.22 46.24 -9.64
C ASP A 52 14.56 47.00 -9.46
N LEU A 53 15.49 46.84 -10.39
CA LEU A 53 16.66 47.73 -10.49
C LEU A 53 16.32 48.93 -11.35
N LEU A 54 16.72 50.12 -10.90
CA LEU A 54 16.55 51.37 -11.63
C LEU A 54 17.89 51.84 -12.21
N GLU A 55 17.97 51.93 -13.53
CA GLU A 55 19.13 52.37 -14.31
C GLU A 55 18.90 53.78 -14.88
N ASP A 56 19.84 54.70 -14.64
CA ASP A 56 19.85 56.03 -15.27
C ASP A 56 20.39 55.91 -16.70
N THR A 57 19.59 56.31 -17.69
CA THR A 57 19.91 56.26 -19.13
C THR A 57 21.20 57.00 -19.49
N LEU A 58 21.62 57.98 -18.69
CA LEU A 58 22.85 58.75 -18.91
C LEU A 58 24.10 58.07 -18.32
N ARG A 59 23.95 57.08 -17.43
CA ARG A 59 25.06 56.50 -16.65
C ARG A 59 25.32 55.02 -16.89
N ASN A 60 24.47 54.31 -17.62
CA ASN A 60 24.61 52.86 -17.91
C ASN A 60 24.93 51.99 -16.68
N ALA A 61 24.43 52.37 -15.49
CA ALA A 61 24.67 51.64 -14.25
C ALA A 61 23.47 51.78 -13.29
N ALA A 62 22.94 50.66 -12.83
CA ALA A 62 21.87 50.60 -11.84
C ALA A 62 22.44 51.02 -10.49
N ASN A 63 22.11 52.22 -10.01
CA ASN A 63 22.58 52.68 -8.70
C ASN A 63 21.50 52.54 -7.61
N ASP A 64 20.26 52.22 -8.00
CA ASP A 64 19.11 52.30 -7.12
C ASP A 64 18.24 51.03 -7.22
N LEU A 65 17.72 50.61 -6.06
CA LEU A 65 16.70 49.59 -5.93
C LEU A 65 15.34 50.27 -5.88
N MET A 66 14.37 49.75 -6.61
CA MET A 66 13.00 50.22 -6.68
C MET A 66 12.04 49.13 -6.22
N ILE A 67 11.00 49.53 -5.50
CA ILE A 67 9.92 48.65 -5.05
C ILE A 67 8.61 49.17 -5.61
N THR A 68 7.84 48.34 -6.28
CA THR A 68 6.54 48.70 -6.86
C THR A 68 5.43 47.92 -6.17
N LEU A 69 4.49 48.62 -5.54
CA LEU A 69 3.30 48.01 -4.94
C LEU A 69 2.09 48.11 -5.87
N LEU A 70 1.52 46.95 -6.21
CA LEU A 70 0.41 46.81 -7.14
C LEU A 70 -0.75 46.12 -6.44
N ASP A 71 -1.96 46.65 -6.53
CA ASP A 71 -3.15 45.99 -5.99
C ASP A 71 -3.57 44.77 -6.84
N LYS A 72 -4.66 44.10 -6.43
CA LYS A 72 -5.19 42.90 -7.11
C LYS A 72 -5.50 43.12 -8.61
N LYS A 73 -5.78 44.36 -9.02
CA LYS A 73 -6.09 44.74 -10.40
C LYS A 73 -4.86 45.30 -11.14
N GLY A 74 -3.66 45.19 -10.54
CA GLY A 74 -2.42 45.77 -11.07
C GLY A 74 -2.39 47.30 -11.04
N GLY A 75 -3.31 47.94 -10.29
CA GLY A 75 -3.28 49.37 -10.06
C GLY A 75 -2.28 49.72 -8.97
N ALA A 76 -1.87 50.98 -8.88
CA ALA A 76 -1.00 51.42 -7.80
C ALA A 76 -1.71 51.30 -6.43
N ALA A 77 -1.09 50.61 -5.46
CA ALA A 77 -1.58 50.58 -4.09
C ALA A 77 -1.06 51.82 -3.33
N SER A 78 -1.88 52.87 -3.18
CA SER A 78 -1.49 54.16 -2.56
C SER A 78 -2.37 54.54 -1.35
N ARG A 79 -1.80 55.28 -0.39
CA ARG A 79 -2.47 55.96 0.73
C ARG A 79 -3.16 57.29 0.34
N SER A 80 -2.87 57.84 -0.84
CA SER A 80 -3.39 59.12 -1.33
C SER A 80 -3.93 59.00 -2.77
N GLN A 81 -5.17 59.45 -2.97
CA GLN A 81 -6.02 59.18 -4.14
C GLN A 81 -5.48 59.50 -5.56
N ASN A 82 -4.28 60.04 -5.75
CA ASN A 82 -3.81 60.52 -7.07
C ASN A 82 -2.31 60.28 -7.36
N GLN A 83 -1.69 59.22 -6.83
CA GLN A 83 -0.29 58.92 -7.15
C GLN A 83 -0.13 57.46 -7.54
N GLY A 84 0.22 57.25 -8.83
CA GLY A 84 0.68 55.99 -9.38
C GLY A 84 1.88 55.46 -8.60
N ALA A 85 2.20 54.18 -8.78
CA ALA A 85 2.97 53.37 -7.86
C ALA A 85 4.17 54.10 -7.21
N ARG A 86 4.33 53.92 -5.89
CA ARG A 86 5.43 54.55 -5.14
C ARG A 86 6.66 53.68 -5.23
N ALA A 87 7.69 54.24 -5.84
CA ALA A 87 9.02 53.68 -5.91
C ALA A 87 9.85 54.21 -4.73
N PHE A 88 10.36 53.32 -3.89
CA PHE A 88 11.25 53.69 -2.79
C PHE A 88 12.69 53.54 -3.24
N ARG A 89 13.42 54.66 -3.35
CA ARG A 89 14.85 54.67 -3.63
C ARG A 89 15.63 54.55 -2.33
N MET A 90 16.55 53.60 -2.26
CA MET A 90 17.52 53.51 -1.18
C MET A 90 18.74 54.40 -1.49
N THR A 91 18.86 55.56 -0.83
CA THR A 91 19.86 56.61 -1.13
C THR A 91 21.13 56.58 -0.27
N SER A 92 21.30 55.60 0.63
CA SER A 92 22.32 55.71 1.70
C SER A 92 23.68 55.08 1.44
N LEU A 93 23.87 54.53 0.27
CA LEU A 93 25.17 54.02 -0.12
C LEU A 93 25.74 55.11 -1.04
N SER A 94 27.01 55.45 -0.90
CA SER A 94 27.66 56.61 -1.54
C SER A 94 27.45 56.68 -3.08
N ARG A 95 27.97 57.70 -3.78
CA ARG A 95 27.78 57.81 -5.26
C ARG A 95 28.44 56.68 -6.09
N ASN A 96 29.07 55.68 -5.47
CA ASN A 96 29.89 54.66 -6.14
C ASN A 96 29.33 53.23 -6.03
N HIS A 97 28.02 53.06 -5.82
CA HIS A 97 27.44 51.72 -5.64
C HIS A 97 26.58 51.30 -6.83
N ILE A 98 26.83 50.10 -7.35
CA ILE A 98 26.12 49.53 -8.51
C ILE A 98 25.42 48.24 -8.08
N PHE A 99 24.11 48.16 -8.25
CA PHE A 99 23.36 46.91 -8.08
C PHE A 99 23.48 46.04 -9.33
N LEU A 100 23.58 44.72 -9.14
CA LEU A 100 23.76 43.77 -10.25
C LEU A 100 22.44 43.05 -10.61
N PRO A 101 22.15 42.84 -11.92
CA PRO A 101 20.92 42.21 -12.42
C PRO A 101 20.89 40.68 -12.23
N GLN A 102 21.41 40.18 -11.12
CA GLN A 102 21.44 38.76 -10.80
C GLN A 102 20.21 38.37 -10.00
N LYS A 103 19.76 37.12 -10.16
CA LYS A 103 18.57 36.59 -9.50
C LYS A 103 18.57 36.94 -8.00
N SER A 104 17.60 37.77 -7.63
CA SER A 104 17.27 38.15 -6.25
C SER A 104 16.01 37.40 -5.82
N SER A 105 15.63 37.51 -4.56
CA SER A 105 14.41 36.92 -4.04
C SER A 105 13.69 37.91 -3.13
N ILE A 106 12.36 37.80 -3.10
CA ILE A 106 11.50 38.53 -2.19
C ILE A 106 10.43 37.58 -1.62
N THR A 107 10.27 37.58 -0.31
CA THR A 107 9.27 36.78 0.41
C THR A 107 8.51 37.65 1.41
N SER A 108 7.46 37.12 2.04
CA SER A 108 6.68 37.85 3.06
C SER A 108 6.70 37.15 4.41
N VAL A 109 6.98 37.92 5.48
CA VAL A 109 7.02 37.48 6.88
C VAL A 109 6.22 38.46 7.73
N ASN A 110 5.16 38.02 8.41
CA ASN A 110 4.30 38.88 9.25
C ASN A 110 3.83 40.17 8.54
N ASN A 111 3.38 40.06 7.27
CA ASN A 111 3.00 41.17 6.39
C ASN A 111 4.13 42.17 6.04
N ASN A 112 5.37 41.92 6.45
CA ASN A 112 6.54 42.63 5.95
C ASN A 112 7.16 41.85 4.79
N PHE A 113 7.70 42.54 3.79
CA PHE A 113 8.50 41.89 2.76
C PHE A 113 9.93 41.74 3.24
N ILE A 114 10.58 40.64 2.88
CA ILE A 114 12.02 40.45 3.04
C ILE A 114 12.59 40.26 1.65
N PHE A 115 13.62 41.02 1.30
CA PHE A 115 14.24 40.97 -0.01
C PHE A 115 15.76 40.78 0.09
N THR A 116 16.34 40.24 -0.99
CA THR A 116 17.79 40.22 -1.21
C THR A 116 18.16 41.13 -2.38
N ALA A 117 19.41 41.60 -2.38
CA ALA A 117 20.03 42.23 -3.55
C ALA A 117 21.56 42.02 -3.54
N LEU A 118 22.20 42.30 -4.67
CA LEU A 118 23.66 42.34 -4.80
C LEU A 118 24.11 43.79 -5.04
N LEU A 119 25.11 44.22 -4.26
CA LEU A 119 25.65 45.57 -4.27
C LEU A 119 27.15 45.53 -4.58
N ASN A 120 27.61 46.26 -5.58
CA ASN A 120 29.03 46.50 -5.83
C ASN A 120 29.40 47.88 -5.26
N GLU A 121 30.33 47.94 -4.31
CA GLU A 121 30.87 49.15 -3.70
C GLU A 121 32.38 49.17 -3.88
N GLU A 122 32.93 50.15 -4.61
CA GLU A 122 34.38 50.31 -4.82
C GLU A 122 35.08 49.02 -5.31
N ASN A 123 34.48 48.31 -6.27
CA ASN A 123 34.92 46.99 -6.78
C ASN A 123 34.86 45.84 -5.78
N LYS A 124 34.11 45.98 -4.68
CA LYS A 124 33.78 44.90 -3.76
C LYS A 124 32.30 44.56 -3.87
N LEU A 125 32.03 43.29 -4.11
CA LEU A 125 30.67 42.78 -4.14
C LEU A 125 30.20 42.45 -2.71
N TYR A 126 29.01 42.90 -2.37
CA TYR A 126 28.32 42.68 -1.11
C TYR A 126 26.95 42.07 -1.36
N LYS A 127 26.58 41.08 -0.54
CA LYS A 127 25.22 40.54 -0.50
C LYS A 127 24.46 41.31 0.56
N VAL A 128 23.27 41.78 0.23
CA VAL A 128 22.45 42.59 1.15
C VAL A 128 21.05 42.03 1.24
N PHE A 129 20.48 42.07 2.44
CA PHE A 129 19.08 41.68 2.63
C PHE A 129 18.42 42.64 3.61
N GLY A 130 17.14 42.91 3.37
CA GLY A 130 16.38 43.92 4.08
C GLY A 130 14.94 43.52 4.26
N SER A 131 14.25 44.28 5.12
CA SER A 131 12.81 44.17 5.34
C SER A 131 12.12 45.46 4.96
N LEU A 132 10.97 45.34 4.30
CA LEU A 132 10.03 46.40 4.01
C LEU A 132 8.73 46.13 4.75
N ARG A 133 8.04 47.17 5.20
CA ARG A 133 6.69 47.06 5.74
C ARG A 133 5.67 46.81 4.62
N SER A 134 4.44 46.45 5.00
CA SER A 134 3.34 46.23 4.05
C SER A 134 3.01 47.44 3.18
N ASP A 135 3.40 48.65 3.60
CA ASP A 135 3.25 49.91 2.87
C ASP A 135 4.47 50.24 1.97
N GLY A 136 5.49 49.39 1.97
CA GLY A 136 6.71 49.53 1.16
C GLY A 136 7.84 50.28 1.87
N ASP A 137 7.62 50.81 3.08
CA ASP A 137 8.66 51.53 3.82
C ASP A 137 9.76 50.57 4.32
N LEU A 138 11.02 50.97 4.17
CA LEU A 138 12.15 50.21 4.67
C LEU A 138 12.11 50.10 6.21
N ASN A 139 12.04 48.86 6.71
CA ASN A 139 12.05 48.53 8.12
C ASN A 139 13.48 48.39 8.65
N TRP A 140 14.29 47.55 8.00
CA TRP A 140 15.71 47.36 8.33
C TRP A 140 16.48 46.85 7.11
N PHE A 141 17.80 46.99 7.13
CA PHE A 141 18.69 46.58 6.04
C PHE A 141 20.05 46.14 6.59
N HIS A 142 20.53 44.97 6.17
CA HIS A 142 21.78 44.38 6.65
C HIS A 142 22.72 44.01 5.50
N ARG A 143 24.02 44.09 5.78
CA ARG A 143 25.07 43.56 4.91
C ARG A 143 25.43 42.15 5.38
N TYR A 144 25.40 41.20 4.45
CA TYR A 144 25.78 39.81 4.71
C TYR A 144 27.23 39.59 4.30
N LEU A 145 28.08 39.25 5.28
CA LEU A 145 29.49 38.92 5.08
C LEU A 145 29.78 37.51 5.63
N PRO A 146 30.11 36.52 4.80
CA PRO A 146 30.56 35.23 5.30
C PRO A 146 31.89 35.38 6.06
N SER A 147 32.08 34.61 7.13
CA SER A 147 33.23 34.76 8.04
C SER A 147 34.60 34.38 7.45
N THR A 148 34.66 33.89 6.21
CA THR A 148 35.89 33.38 5.59
C THR A 148 36.61 34.37 4.66
N GLY A 149 36.01 35.53 4.31
CA GLY A 149 36.59 36.49 3.34
C GLY A 149 36.84 35.87 1.95
N THR A 150 37.14 36.56 0.84
CA THR A 150 37.37 37.99 0.57
C THR A 150 36.73 38.45 -0.76
N ASN A 151 36.07 37.57 -1.53
CA ASN A 151 35.35 37.96 -2.76
C ASN A 151 33.98 37.28 -2.78
N THR A 152 32.91 38.06 -2.68
CA THR A 152 31.59 37.52 -3.06
C THR A 152 31.55 37.41 -4.57
N THR A 153 31.05 36.30 -5.09
CA THR A 153 30.82 36.12 -6.52
C THR A 153 29.52 36.81 -6.91
N THR A 154 29.35 37.13 -8.21
CA THR A 154 28.10 37.62 -8.82
C THR A 154 27.00 36.55 -8.85
N SER A 155 26.95 35.67 -7.87
CA SER A 155 26.05 34.52 -7.85
C SER A 155 24.75 34.84 -7.10
N PRO A 156 23.66 34.10 -7.36
CA PRO A 156 22.36 34.35 -6.73
C PRO A 156 22.44 34.47 -5.21
N PHE A 157 21.63 35.38 -4.67
CA PHE A 157 21.36 35.50 -3.25
C PHE A 157 19.85 35.38 -3.07
N ILE A 158 19.42 34.22 -2.60
CA ILE A 158 18.00 33.86 -2.56
C ILE A 158 17.58 33.59 -1.13
N LEU A 159 16.29 33.73 -0.90
CA LEU A 159 15.71 33.52 0.41
C LEU A 159 14.32 32.91 0.29
N ASP A 160 13.91 32.33 1.40
CA ASP A 160 12.53 31.97 1.67
C ASP A 160 12.27 32.03 3.19
N ASN A 161 11.03 31.87 3.62
CA ASN A 161 10.67 31.97 5.02
C ASN A 161 9.76 30.86 5.52
N PHE A 162 9.90 30.53 6.81
CA PHE A 162 8.98 29.62 7.50
C PHE A 162 9.01 29.88 9.01
N ASN A 163 7.83 29.85 9.65
CA ASN A 163 7.67 30.11 11.09
C ASN A 163 8.44 31.36 11.55
N ASN A 164 8.33 32.43 10.79
CA ASN A 164 8.99 33.71 11.04
C ASN A 164 10.53 33.67 11.06
N LYS A 165 11.13 32.63 10.50
CA LYS A 165 12.56 32.55 10.23
C LYS A 165 12.82 32.76 8.74
N ILE A 166 13.92 33.43 8.45
CA ILE A 166 14.37 33.77 7.10
C ILE A 166 15.54 32.84 6.77
N PHE A 167 15.38 32.02 5.75
CA PHE A 167 16.42 31.13 5.25
C PHE A 167 17.11 31.80 4.07
N LEU A 168 18.43 31.81 4.08
CA LEU A 168 19.28 32.54 3.14
C LEU A 168 20.20 31.56 2.41
N GLY A 169 20.07 31.46 1.09
CA GLY A 169 20.90 30.63 0.23
C GLY A 169 21.90 31.47 -0.54
N THR A 170 23.19 31.16 -0.43
CA THR A 170 24.23 31.95 -1.08
C THR A 170 25.41 31.12 -1.59
N ASN A 171 25.96 31.48 -2.76
CA ASN A 171 27.20 30.89 -3.26
C ASN A 171 28.45 31.69 -2.82
N HIS A 172 29.53 31.01 -2.45
CA HIS A 172 30.80 31.60 -2.04
C HIS A 172 31.99 30.99 -2.78
N GLN A 173 33.06 31.78 -2.95
CA GLN A 173 34.36 31.26 -3.39
C GLN A 173 35.41 31.56 -2.32
N ILE A 174 36.05 30.50 -1.80
CA ILE A 174 37.21 30.63 -0.89
C ILE A 174 38.39 29.96 -1.60
N ILE A 175 39.45 30.71 -1.92
CA ILE A 175 40.70 30.19 -2.50
C ILE A 175 40.44 29.28 -3.73
N ASN A 176 39.68 29.77 -4.71
CA ASN A 176 39.25 29.02 -5.90
C ASN A 176 38.40 27.76 -5.64
N ARG A 177 37.85 27.58 -4.43
CA ARG A 177 36.91 26.51 -4.09
C ARG A 177 35.50 27.07 -3.93
N PRO A 178 34.53 26.64 -4.74
CA PRO A 178 33.14 27.09 -4.69
C PRO A 178 32.34 26.33 -3.63
N PHE A 179 31.57 27.05 -2.84
CA PHE A 179 30.74 26.54 -1.76
C PHE A 179 29.32 27.07 -1.85
N VAL A 180 28.36 26.25 -1.42
CA VAL A 180 26.99 26.71 -1.14
C VAL A 180 26.90 26.99 0.36
N SER A 181 26.21 28.06 0.74
CA SER A 181 25.94 28.39 2.13
C SER A 181 24.45 28.52 2.35
N ILE A 182 24.00 28.02 3.50
CA ILE A 182 22.67 28.27 4.02
C ILE A 182 22.84 28.99 5.35
N ALA A 183 22.10 30.06 5.53
CA ALA A 183 22.01 30.78 6.78
C ALA A 183 20.55 30.88 7.23
N VAL A 184 20.32 30.96 8.53
CA VAL A 184 19.00 31.28 9.10
C VAL A 184 19.11 32.56 9.88
N ALA A 185 18.19 33.48 9.65
CA ALA A 185 18.00 34.70 10.41
C ALA A 185 16.61 34.76 11.04
N ASN A 186 16.49 35.50 12.14
CA ASN A 186 15.20 35.86 12.71
C ASN A 186 14.54 37.02 11.93
N GLU A 187 13.31 37.41 12.30
CA GLU A 187 12.55 38.51 11.69
C GLU A 187 13.24 39.89 11.70
N SER A 188 14.23 40.08 12.57
CA SER A 188 15.02 41.32 12.64
C SER A 188 16.27 41.28 11.76
N GLY A 189 16.48 40.17 11.04
CA GLY A 189 17.64 39.93 10.18
C GLY A 189 18.91 39.56 10.94
N LEU A 190 18.80 39.13 12.21
CA LEU A 190 19.95 38.61 12.95
C LEU A 190 20.12 37.12 12.66
N LEU A 191 21.32 36.71 12.24
CA LEU A 191 21.65 35.32 11.98
C LEU A 191 21.62 34.49 13.26
N GLU A 192 20.92 33.37 13.22
CA GLU A 192 20.91 32.33 14.26
C GLU A 192 22.01 31.30 14.01
N TRP A 193 22.13 30.82 12.77
CA TRP A 193 23.18 29.89 12.36
C TRP A 193 23.49 30.03 10.86
N SER A 194 24.66 29.52 10.44
CA SER A 194 25.06 29.45 9.04
C SER A 194 25.96 28.24 8.81
N LYS A 195 25.66 27.49 7.75
CA LYS A 195 26.40 26.30 7.34
C LYS A 195 26.89 26.44 5.91
N VAL A 196 28.10 25.99 5.68
CA VAL A 196 28.70 25.90 4.35
C VAL A 196 28.78 24.45 3.93
N PHE A 197 28.30 24.17 2.72
CA PHE A 197 28.23 22.86 2.12
C PHE A 197 29.30 22.74 1.03
N ARG A 198 30.07 21.66 1.09
CA ARG A 198 31.14 21.35 0.12
C ARG A 198 30.77 20.09 -0.66
N VAL A 199 30.73 20.16 -1.99
CA VAL A 199 30.41 19.02 -2.87
C VAL A 199 31.65 18.23 -3.23
N THR A 200 31.57 16.89 -3.10
CA THR A 200 32.56 15.97 -3.66
C THR A 200 31.90 14.85 -4.46
N LYS A 201 32.58 14.38 -5.52
CA LYS A 201 32.14 13.24 -6.34
C LYS A 201 32.27 11.89 -5.62
N ASP A 202 33.29 11.77 -4.76
CA ASP A 202 33.56 10.59 -3.91
C ASP A 202 33.63 11.02 -2.43
N SER A 203 33.48 10.08 -1.49
CA SER A 203 33.52 10.33 -0.04
C SER A 203 34.76 11.16 0.37
N ILE A 204 34.55 12.45 0.67
CA ILE A 204 35.50 13.45 1.21
C ILE A 204 36.80 13.70 0.38
N SER A 205 37.25 12.78 -0.48
CA SER A 205 38.57 12.81 -1.13
C SER A 205 38.57 13.07 -2.66
N GLY A 206 37.41 13.30 -3.29
CA GLY A 206 37.30 13.54 -4.74
C GLY A 206 37.67 14.97 -5.20
N PRO A 207 37.81 15.21 -6.52
CA PRO A 207 38.04 16.55 -7.07
C PRO A 207 36.85 17.48 -6.78
N LEU A 208 37.16 18.75 -6.53
CA LEU A 208 36.16 19.77 -6.17
C LEU A 208 35.36 20.19 -7.39
N LEU A 209 34.03 20.11 -7.29
CA LEU A 209 33.10 20.54 -8.33
C LEU A 209 32.60 21.96 -8.08
N ARG A 210 32.29 22.71 -9.15
CA ARG A 210 31.74 24.06 -9.03
C ARG A 210 30.23 24.05 -8.90
N ASN A 211 29.73 24.52 -7.76
CA ASN A 211 28.29 24.53 -7.48
C ASN A 211 27.76 25.95 -7.58
N ILE A 212 26.60 26.08 -8.22
CA ILE A 212 25.84 27.33 -8.27
C ILE A 212 24.41 26.98 -7.87
N LEU A 213 24.02 27.42 -6.68
CA LEU A 213 22.65 27.43 -6.21
C LEU A 213 21.85 28.49 -6.99
N THR A 214 20.68 28.09 -7.47
CA THR A 214 19.75 28.92 -8.25
C THR A 214 18.36 28.99 -7.64
N ASP A 215 18.04 28.12 -6.67
CA ASP A 215 16.76 28.12 -5.97
C ASP A 215 16.85 27.53 -4.54
N LEU A 216 15.96 27.99 -3.66
CA LEU A 216 15.81 27.61 -2.26
C LEU A 216 14.35 27.80 -1.89
N ASN A 217 13.72 26.72 -1.42
CA ASN A 217 12.30 26.68 -1.12
C ASN A 217 12.08 25.94 0.21
N ILE A 218 11.30 26.51 1.12
CA ILE A 218 10.90 25.83 2.36
C ILE A 218 9.63 25.03 2.09
N THR A 219 9.71 23.75 2.42
CA THR A 219 8.67 22.80 2.11
C THR A 219 7.59 22.77 3.19
N ASN A 220 6.41 22.24 2.85
CA ASN A 220 5.29 22.11 3.80
C ASN A 220 5.62 21.20 5.01
N ASP A 221 6.55 20.26 4.87
CA ASP A 221 7.04 19.41 5.96
C ASP A 221 8.27 20.01 6.68
N THR A 222 8.53 21.30 6.48
CA THR A 222 9.53 22.12 7.17
C THR A 222 10.98 21.81 6.78
N THR A 223 11.22 21.09 5.68
CA THR A 223 12.57 20.89 5.15
C THR A 223 12.95 22.02 4.19
N ILE A 224 14.24 22.15 3.91
CA ILE A 224 14.81 23.14 2.99
C ILE A 224 15.19 22.41 1.71
N ALA A 225 14.46 22.64 0.63
CA ALA A 225 14.81 22.13 -0.69
C ALA A 225 15.68 23.16 -1.41
N ILE A 226 16.80 22.70 -1.97
CA ILE A 226 17.80 23.53 -2.63
C ILE A 226 18.11 22.91 -3.98
N SER A 227 18.10 23.72 -5.01
CA SER A 227 18.53 23.31 -6.34
C SER A 227 19.48 24.29 -6.98
N GLY A 228 20.16 23.79 -8.00
CA GLY A 228 21.22 24.47 -8.68
C GLY A 228 21.86 23.54 -9.69
N TYR A 229 23.06 23.88 -10.12
CA TYR A 229 23.85 23.02 -10.96
C TYR A 229 25.29 22.88 -10.47
N VAL A 230 25.85 21.72 -10.77
CA VAL A 230 27.24 21.33 -10.52
C VAL A 230 27.97 21.33 -11.85
N SER A 231 29.06 22.08 -11.95
CA SER A 231 29.88 22.16 -13.15
C SER A 231 31.10 21.25 -13.06
N GLN A 232 31.23 20.37 -14.05
CA GLN A 232 32.35 19.45 -14.25
C GLN A 232 32.75 19.46 -15.73
N ASP A 233 34.00 19.77 -16.07
CA ASP A 233 34.57 19.58 -17.43
C ASP A 233 33.68 20.13 -18.57
N SER A 234 33.18 21.36 -18.42
CA SER A 234 32.25 22.06 -19.35
C SER A 234 30.79 21.58 -19.38
N THR A 235 30.42 20.60 -18.55
CA THR A 235 29.01 20.23 -18.28
C THR A 235 28.48 20.97 -17.05
N ARG A 236 27.16 21.20 -16.99
CA ARG A 236 26.44 21.72 -15.82
C ARG A 236 25.26 20.81 -15.53
N LEU A 237 25.38 20.01 -14.47
CA LEU A 237 24.39 19.02 -14.08
C LEU A 237 23.50 19.56 -12.97
N PRO A 238 22.17 19.51 -13.09
CA PRO A 238 21.27 19.99 -12.05
C PRO A 238 21.40 19.11 -10.80
N PHE A 239 21.25 19.70 -9.62
CA PHE A 239 21.23 18.98 -8.36
C PHE A 239 20.00 19.34 -7.51
N LEU A 240 19.64 18.40 -6.64
CA LEU A 240 18.68 18.58 -5.55
C LEU A 240 19.40 18.25 -4.24
N LEU A 241 19.24 19.12 -3.26
CA LEU A 241 19.68 18.94 -1.89
C LEU A 241 18.50 19.26 -0.99
N GLU A 242 18.13 18.32 -0.12
CA GLU A 242 17.16 18.56 0.94
C GLU A 242 17.89 18.58 2.28
N CYS A 243 17.59 19.57 3.11
CA CYS A 243 18.12 19.70 4.46
C CYS A 243 16.98 19.82 5.49
N ASP A 244 17.23 19.45 6.74
CA ASP A 244 16.35 19.82 7.85
C ASP A 244 16.44 21.34 8.16
N THR A 245 15.57 21.85 9.04
CA THR A 245 15.59 23.26 9.49
C THR A 245 16.87 23.67 10.24
N LEU A 246 17.75 22.71 10.57
CA LEU A 246 19.06 22.95 11.17
C LEU A 246 20.17 22.94 10.10
N GLY A 247 19.84 22.76 8.82
CA GLY A 247 20.79 22.69 7.72
C GLY A 247 21.60 21.40 7.68
N ASN A 248 21.09 20.29 8.21
CA ASN A 248 21.70 18.97 8.00
C ASN A 248 21.14 18.32 6.73
N PRO A 249 22.00 17.80 5.83
CA PRO A 249 21.55 17.17 4.60
C PRO A 249 20.78 15.88 4.90
N VAL A 250 19.58 15.77 4.35
CA VAL A 250 18.69 14.58 4.41
C VAL A 250 18.82 13.76 3.13
N LEU A 251 18.87 14.43 1.99
CA LEU A 251 18.94 13.84 0.66
C LEU A 251 19.83 14.70 -0.23
N SER A 252 20.62 14.08 -1.11
CA SER A 252 21.19 14.81 -2.22
C SER A 252 21.39 13.97 -3.48
N LYS A 253 21.00 14.57 -4.61
CA LYS A 253 21.03 13.97 -5.94
C LYS A 253 21.62 14.95 -6.95
N ILE A 254 22.37 14.42 -7.91
CA ILE A 254 22.67 15.10 -9.18
C ILE A 254 21.92 14.35 -10.28
N TYR A 255 21.46 15.07 -11.28
CA TYR A 255 20.77 14.50 -12.41
C TYR A 255 21.59 14.69 -13.68
N PHE A 256 21.59 13.68 -14.54
CA PHE A 256 22.27 13.73 -15.83
C PHE A 256 21.47 12.97 -16.88
N ASP A 257 21.54 13.44 -18.12
CA ASP A 257 20.94 12.76 -19.26
C ASP A 257 21.82 11.57 -19.67
N THR A 258 21.20 10.42 -19.92
CA THR A 258 21.89 9.21 -20.40
C THR A 258 22.22 9.23 -21.89
N ILE A 259 21.59 10.13 -22.65
CA ILE A 259 21.70 10.21 -24.11
C ILE A 259 22.67 11.33 -24.51
N ASP A 260 22.54 12.52 -23.92
CA ASP A 260 23.39 13.68 -24.23
C ASP A 260 24.50 13.89 -23.18
N THR A 261 25.76 13.73 -23.61
CA THR A 261 26.94 13.82 -22.73
C THR A 261 27.35 15.25 -22.38
N TYR A 262 26.83 16.25 -23.10
CA TYR A 262 27.10 17.68 -22.87
C TYR A 262 25.81 18.40 -22.46
N PHE A 263 25.45 18.24 -21.20
CA PHE A 263 24.26 18.82 -20.58
C PHE A 263 24.64 20.12 -19.86
N ILE A 264 24.26 21.28 -20.42
CA ILE A 264 24.45 22.58 -19.74
C ILE A 264 23.11 23.04 -19.21
N THR A 265 22.87 22.86 -17.91
CA THR A 265 21.68 23.41 -17.26
C THR A 265 21.89 24.82 -16.74
N GLU A 266 20.82 25.61 -16.85
CA GLU A 266 20.67 26.94 -16.29
C GLU A 266 19.31 27.08 -15.59
N ASN A 267 19.21 28.01 -14.64
CA ASN A 267 17.98 28.34 -13.90
C ASN A 267 17.23 27.12 -13.33
N VAL A 268 17.94 26.29 -12.55
CA VAL A 268 17.36 25.07 -11.98
C VAL A 268 16.55 25.42 -10.73
N GLU A 269 15.25 25.19 -10.78
CA GLU A 269 14.32 25.42 -9.69
C GLU A 269 13.70 24.12 -9.19
N THR A 270 13.31 24.11 -7.93
CA THR A 270 12.67 22.95 -7.31
C THR A 270 11.53 23.33 -6.40
N VAL A 271 10.49 22.50 -6.42
CA VAL A 271 9.38 22.60 -5.49
C VAL A 271 9.03 21.21 -4.97
N LYS A 272 8.77 21.12 -3.66
CA LYS A 272 8.26 19.90 -3.03
C LYS A 272 6.74 19.94 -3.03
N LEU A 273 6.15 18.87 -3.55
CA LEU A 273 4.71 18.70 -3.63
C LEU A 273 4.13 18.23 -2.28
N VAL A 274 2.80 18.30 -2.15
CA VAL A 274 2.08 17.87 -0.93
C VAL A 274 2.29 16.39 -0.60
N ASP A 275 2.55 15.55 -1.61
CA ASP A 275 2.87 14.12 -1.46
C ASP A 275 4.36 13.87 -1.07
N SER A 276 5.09 14.92 -0.70
CA SER A 276 6.54 14.91 -0.38
C SER A 276 7.47 14.56 -1.55
N THR A 277 6.94 14.45 -2.77
CA THR A 277 7.77 14.29 -3.98
C THR A 277 8.31 15.64 -4.47
N PHE A 278 9.37 15.62 -5.28
CA PHE A 278 9.95 16.85 -5.83
C PHE A 278 9.65 17.01 -7.30
N VAL A 279 9.54 18.26 -7.73
CA VAL A 279 9.61 18.66 -9.13
C VAL A 279 10.86 19.51 -9.30
N ILE A 280 11.63 19.21 -10.33
CA ILE A 280 12.84 19.94 -10.70
C ILE A 280 12.64 20.41 -12.14
N ALA A 281 12.86 21.70 -12.38
CA ALA A 281 12.74 22.28 -13.70
C ALA A 281 13.93 23.20 -14.00
N GLY A 282 14.23 23.40 -15.28
CA GLY A 282 15.28 24.33 -15.70
C GLY A 282 15.38 24.41 -17.21
N SER A 283 16.39 25.13 -17.68
CA SER A 283 16.74 25.24 -19.10
C SER A 283 17.97 24.41 -19.41
N VAL A 284 18.04 23.85 -20.62
CA VAL A 284 19.21 23.14 -21.14
C VAL A 284 19.70 23.86 -22.40
N ASP A 285 20.96 24.28 -22.38
CA ASP A 285 21.67 24.78 -23.56
C ASP A 285 22.45 23.64 -24.24
N SER A 286 22.35 23.58 -25.58
CA SER A 286 23.12 22.65 -26.40
C SER A 286 24.44 23.29 -26.84
N LEU A 287 25.59 22.68 -26.52
CA LEU A 287 26.90 23.12 -27.04
C LEU A 287 27.10 22.76 -28.52
N ASN A 288 26.33 21.81 -29.06
CA ASN A 288 26.56 21.22 -30.38
C ASN A 288 25.64 21.78 -31.47
N SER A 289 24.63 22.59 -31.12
CA SER A 289 23.78 23.32 -32.06
C SER A 289 23.42 24.68 -31.47
N VAL A 290 23.71 25.75 -32.21
CA VAL A 290 23.44 27.15 -31.82
C VAL A 290 21.92 27.45 -31.71
N PHE A 291 21.03 26.47 -31.94
CA PHE A 291 19.64 26.73 -32.31
C PHE A 291 18.52 25.97 -31.59
N ASP A 292 18.74 25.14 -30.56
CA ASP A 292 17.60 24.49 -29.88
C ASP A 292 17.77 24.31 -28.34
N PRO A 293 17.97 25.39 -27.55
CA PRO A 293 17.82 25.29 -26.10
C PRO A 293 16.37 24.99 -25.74
N PHE A 294 16.18 24.17 -24.71
CA PHE A 294 14.87 23.67 -24.30
C PHE A 294 14.67 23.72 -22.79
N GLY A 295 13.42 23.84 -22.37
CA GLY A 295 13.05 23.65 -20.97
C GLY A 295 12.95 22.17 -20.62
N PHE A 296 13.25 21.79 -19.39
CA PHE A 296 12.94 20.45 -18.87
C PHE A 296 12.17 20.55 -17.56
N VAL A 297 11.33 19.54 -17.31
CA VAL A 297 10.64 19.34 -16.04
C VAL A 297 10.74 17.85 -15.68
N ALA A 298 11.14 17.54 -14.47
CA ALA A 298 11.23 16.19 -13.95
C ALA A 298 10.54 16.07 -12.60
N LYS A 299 9.75 15.02 -12.41
CA LYS A 299 9.20 14.63 -11.11
C LYS A 299 10.05 13.50 -10.53
N THR A 300 10.37 13.60 -9.24
CA THR A 300 11.09 12.56 -8.51
C THR A 300 10.18 11.85 -7.51
N ASP A 301 10.64 10.75 -6.92
CA ASP A 301 10.07 10.19 -5.70
C ASP A 301 10.59 10.96 -4.46
N THR A 302 10.17 10.53 -3.27
CA THR A 302 10.64 11.09 -1.98
C THR A 302 12.12 10.83 -1.70
N SER A 303 12.76 9.92 -2.44
CA SER A 303 14.19 9.62 -2.37
C SER A 303 14.99 10.35 -3.46
N GLY A 304 14.36 11.27 -4.20
CA GLY A 304 14.97 12.05 -5.27
C GLY A 304 15.25 11.28 -6.57
N ASN A 305 14.79 10.04 -6.72
CA ASN A 305 14.93 9.29 -7.98
C ASN A 305 13.89 9.76 -9.00
N VAL A 306 14.28 9.86 -10.27
CA VAL A 306 13.38 10.34 -11.34
C VAL A 306 12.25 9.34 -11.58
N VAL A 307 11.00 9.79 -11.43
CA VAL A 307 9.79 9.05 -11.79
C VAL A 307 9.48 9.27 -13.27
N TRP A 308 9.54 10.52 -13.71
CA TRP A 308 9.44 10.90 -15.11
C TRP A 308 10.18 12.21 -15.37
N ALA A 309 10.69 12.38 -16.60
CA ALA A 309 11.20 13.66 -17.08
C ALA A 309 10.60 13.99 -18.46
N ARG A 310 10.44 15.28 -18.71
CA ARG A 310 9.83 15.85 -19.92
C ARG A 310 10.70 16.99 -20.44
N LYS A 311 10.91 17.00 -21.75
CA LYS A 311 11.49 18.10 -22.51
C LYS A 311 10.36 18.96 -23.09
N LEU A 312 10.50 20.29 -22.96
CA LEU A 312 9.56 21.32 -23.39
C LEU A 312 10.22 22.14 -24.52
N ASN A 313 9.66 22.08 -25.72
CA ASN A 313 10.20 22.80 -26.88
C ASN A 313 9.09 23.29 -27.82
N PHE A 314 9.13 24.56 -28.25
CA PHE A 314 8.19 25.15 -29.21
C PHE A 314 8.46 24.78 -30.69
N GLY A 315 9.54 24.05 -30.98
CA GLY A 315 9.81 23.50 -32.31
C GLY A 315 11.28 23.61 -32.71
N THR A 316 11.58 23.25 -33.96
CA THR A 316 12.94 23.34 -34.53
C THR A 316 13.30 24.80 -34.82
N ASN A 317 14.52 25.22 -34.46
CA ASN A 317 15.04 26.59 -34.56
C ASN A 317 14.40 27.60 -33.59
N THR A 318 13.74 27.11 -32.54
CA THR A 318 13.19 27.97 -31.49
C THR A 318 14.09 27.92 -30.26
N MET A 319 14.24 29.05 -29.58
CA MET A 319 14.92 29.08 -28.29
C MET A 319 13.88 29.08 -27.18
N THR A 320 13.75 27.96 -26.46
CA THR A 320 12.82 27.83 -25.32
C THR A 320 13.62 27.80 -24.02
N LYS A 321 13.57 28.89 -23.24
CA LYS A 321 14.20 28.96 -21.91
C LYS A 321 13.11 28.95 -20.83
N LEU A 322 13.17 28.00 -19.91
CA LEU A 322 12.38 27.98 -18.67
C LEU A 322 13.05 28.88 -17.63
N GLN A 323 12.26 29.78 -17.03
CA GLN A 323 12.76 30.78 -16.08
C GLN A 323 12.24 30.58 -14.66
N HIS A 324 11.01 30.07 -14.48
CA HIS A 324 10.43 29.90 -13.15
C HIS A 324 9.46 28.70 -13.08
N LEU A 325 9.35 28.10 -11.90
CA LEU A 325 8.51 26.97 -11.50
C LEU A 325 7.67 27.37 -10.29
N THR A 326 6.40 26.96 -10.27
CA THR A 326 5.54 27.08 -9.08
C THR A 326 4.50 25.95 -9.06
N VAL A 327 3.78 25.83 -7.94
CA VAL A 327 2.66 24.91 -7.79
C VAL A 327 1.39 25.74 -7.67
N GLY A 328 0.43 25.49 -8.56
CA GLY A 328 -0.88 26.14 -8.48
C GLY A 328 -1.65 25.70 -7.24
N GLN A 329 -2.64 26.49 -6.82
CA GLN A 329 -3.53 26.14 -5.70
C GLN A 329 -4.28 24.80 -5.91
N ASP A 330 -4.38 24.35 -7.16
CA ASP A 330 -4.91 23.04 -7.56
C ASP A 330 -3.89 21.89 -7.45
N ASN A 331 -2.73 22.14 -6.83
CA ASN A 331 -1.61 21.20 -6.65
C ASN A 331 -1.06 20.65 -7.99
N LYS A 332 -1.03 21.50 -9.02
CA LYS A 332 -0.48 21.19 -10.35
C LYS A 332 0.80 21.99 -10.62
N ILE A 333 1.61 21.45 -11.53
CA ILE A 333 2.90 22.03 -11.87
C ILE A 333 2.68 23.16 -12.86
N VAL A 334 3.21 24.35 -12.58
CA VAL A 334 3.13 25.50 -13.50
C VAL A 334 4.53 26.02 -13.73
N VAL A 335 4.88 26.15 -15.01
CA VAL A 335 6.19 26.64 -15.45
C VAL A 335 6.00 27.80 -16.40
N THR A 336 6.94 28.73 -16.36
CA THR A 336 6.99 29.87 -17.28
C THR A 336 8.39 30.06 -17.80
N GLY A 337 8.49 30.75 -18.92
CA GLY A 337 9.76 31.09 -19.51
C GLY A 337 9.62 32.07 -20.64
N ILE A 338 10.68 32.16 -21.43
CA ILE A 338 10.71 32.94 -22.66
C ILE A 338 10.94 32.04 -23.86
N VAL A 339 10.35 32.43 -24.97
CA VAL A 339 10.48 31.74 -26.25
C VAL A 339 10.77 32.74 -27.36
N ARG A 340 11.63 32.34 -28.30
CA ARG A 340 11.92 33.08 -29.53
C ARG A 340 11.81 32.13 -30.73
N ASP A 341 11.05 32.54 -31.73
CA ASP A 341 10.78 31.73 -32.93
C ASP A 341 11.96 31.65 -33.91
N SER A 342 12.78 32.70 -34.00
CA SER A 342 13.99 32.76 -34.83
C SER A 342 14.94 33.85 -34.33
N VAL A 343 16.23 33.82 -34.70
CA VAL A 343 17.25 34.76 -34.19
C VAL A 343 16.89 36.24 -34.40
N ASP A 344 16.16 36.58 -35.45
CA ASP A 344 15.75 37.96 -35.77
C ASP A 344 14.46 38.42 -35.08
N LYS A 345 13.82 37.56 -34.27
CA LYS A 345 12.61 37.88 -33.51
C LYS A 345 12.95 38.19 -32.04
N PRO A 346 12.19 39.07 -31.36
CA PRO A 346 12.37 39.28 -29.94
C PRO A 346 11.84 38.07 -29.14
N PHE A 347 12.26 37.96 -27.88
CA PHE A 347 11.71 36.95 -26.96
C PHE A 347 10.33 37.40 -26.45
N TYR A 348 9.49 36.43 -26.12
CA TYR A 348 8.21 36.69 -25.45
C TYR A 348 7.95 35.67 -24.35
N ASN A 349 7.11 36.03 -23.39
CA ASN A 349 6.73 35.15 -22.29
C ASN A 349 5.84 33.98 -22.77
N TRP A 350 6.00 32.82 -22.13
CA TRP A 350 5.09 31.68 -22.24
C TRP A 350 4.85 31.03 -20.88
N MET A 351 3.68 30.45 -20.69
CA MET A 351 3.29 29.72 -19.48
C MET A 351 2.68 28.38 -19.85
N ALA A 352 3.03 27.33 -19.11
CA ALA A 352 2.42 26.01 -19.26
C ALA A 352 2.03 25.43 -17.90
N LYS A 353 0.89 24.73 -17.88
CA LYS A 353 0.46 23.91 -16.74
C LYS A 353 0.55 22.45 -17.09
N LEU A 354 1.12 21.66 -16.19
CA LEU A 354 1.23 20.22 -16.30
C LEU A 354 0.53 19.54 -15.12
N SER A 355 -0.14 18.44 -15.42
CA SER A 355 -0.59 17.50 -14.40
C SER A 355 0.60 16.88 -13.63
N LEU A 356 0.36 16.29 -12.47
CA LEU A 356 1.39 15.57 -11.70
C LEU A 356 2.00 14.37 -12.43
N ALA A 357 1.35 13.87 -13.49
CA ALA A 357 1.86 12.82 -14.37
C ALA A 357 2.74 13.36 -15.53
N GLY A 358 2.91 14.68 -15.62
CA GLY A 358 3.71 15.33 -16.66
C GLY A 358 2.99 15.49 -17.99
N ASN A 359 1.66 15.41 -18.01
CA ASN A 359 0.85 15.70 -19.20
C ASN A 359 0.51 17.20 -19.23
N LEU A 360 0.66 17.83 -20.40
CA LEU A 360 0.28 19.22 -20.66
C LEU A 360 -1.22 19.41 -20.48
N GLU A 361 -1.63 20.41 -19.71
CA GLU A 361 -3.03 20.82 -19.58
C GLU A 361 -3.34 22.06 -20.39
N PHE A 362 -2.48 23.08 -20.31
CA PHE A 362 -2.53 24.24 -21.20
C PHE A 362 -1.13 24.78 -21.45
N VAL A 363 -0.99 25.49 -22.56
CA VAL A 363 0.12 26.40 -22.83
C VAL A 363 -0.43 27.70 -23.41
N LYS A 364 0.10 28.83 -22.95
CA LYS A 364 -0.26 30.18 -23.41
C LYS A 364 1.01 30.96 -23.72
N THR A 365 1.01 31.74 -24.79
CA THR A 365 2.09 32.69 -25.09
C THR A 365 1.58 34.13 -25.01
N TYR A 366 2.47 35.06 -24.68
CA TYR A 366 2.14 36.48 -24.48
C TYR A 366 2.99 37.38 -25.40
N PRO A 367 2.80 37.29 -26.73
CA PRO A 367 3.68 37.92 -27.72
C PRO A 367 3.60 39.45 -27.79
N LYS A 368 2.67 40.09 -27.06
CA LYS A 368 2.60 41.56 -27.03
C LYS A 368 3.72 42.19 -26.22
N ILE A 369 4.33 41.45 -25.30
CA ILE A 369 5.40 41.92 -24.43
C ILE A 369 6.69 41.28 -24.91
N LYS A 370 7.51 42.06 -25.61
CA LYS A 370 8.89 41.69 -25.99
C LYS A 370 9.75 41.70 -24.73
N VAL A 371 10.51 40.64 -24.45
CA VAL A 371 11.18 40.44 -23.16
C VAL A 371 12.70 40.41 -23.32
N ASP A 372 13.41 40.98 -22.36
CA ASP A 372 14.88 40.86 -22.22
C ASP A 372 15.25 39.45 -21.75
N ASP A 373 16.10 38.74 -22.47
CA ASP A 373 16.52 37.37 -22.12
C ASP A 373 17.65 37.29 -21.10
N SER A 374 18.30 38.42 -20.81
CA SER A 374 19.35 38.52 -19.80
C SER A 374 18.80 38.57 -18.37
N ILE A 375 17.49 38.80 -18.21
CA ILE A 375 16.83 38.96 -16.92
C ILE A 375 15.67 37.95 -16.81
N PRO A 376 15.75 36.98 -15.88
CA PRO A 376 14.67 36.03 -15.66
C PRO A 376 13.43 36.71 -15.06
N GLY A 377 12.25 36.39 -15.58
CA GLY A 377 10.98 36.82 -14.99
C GLY A 377 10.64 36.08 -13.69
N SER A 378 9.67 36.62 -12.94
CA SER A 378 9.16 36.04 -11.69
C SER A 378 7.73 35.53 -11.86
N LEU A 379 7.41 34.35 -11.30
CA LEU A 379 6.05 33.79 -11.34
C LEU A 379 5.50 33.60 -9.92
N VAL A 380 4.33 34.18 -9.67
CA VAL A 380 3.62 34.09 -8.40
C VAL A 380 2.28 33.41 -8.62
N SER A 381 1.99 32.35 -7.85
CA SER A 381 0.62 31.82 -7.78
C SER A 381 -0.24 32.79 -6.98
N ALA A 382 -1.24 33.37 -7.62
CA ALA A 382 -2.07 34.41 -7.02
C ALA A 382 -3.14 33.80 -6.10
N MET A 383 -3.56 34.55 -5.08
CA MET A 383 -4.59 34.12 -4.13
C MET A 383 -5.97 33.83 -4.76
N ASP A 384 -6.25 34.35 -5.96
CA ASP A 384 -7.49 34.09 -6.71
C ASP A 384 -7.40 32.85 -7.62
N SER A 385 -6.48 31.93 -7.31
CA SER A 385 -6.14 30.72 -8.10
C SER A 385 -5.53 30.99 -9.47
N GLY A 386 -5.32 32.25 -9.85
CA GLY A 386 -4.63 32.64 -11.07
C GLY A 386 -3.12 32.70 -10.91
N TYR A 387 -2.45 33.33 -11.89
CA TYR A 387 -0.99 33.52 -11.87
C TYR A 387 -0.62 34.97 -12.19
N ALA A 388 0.49 35.41 -11.62
CA ALA A 388 1.07 36.73 -11.80
C ALA A 388 2.52 36.58 -12.31
N LEU A 389 2.77 36.98 -13.55
CA LEU A 389 4.05 36.89 -14.22
C LEU A 389 4.65 38.30 -14.40
N PHE A 390 5.83 38.50 -13.85
CA PHE A 390 6.60 39.74 -13.96
C PHE A 390 7.82 39.51 -14.87
N SER A 391 8.10 40.46 -15.77
CA SER A 391 9.24 40.37 -16.69
C SER A 391 9.77 41.76 -17.04
N THR A 392 10.93 41.82 -17.69
CA THR A 392 11.51 43.08 -18.19
C THR A 392 11.29 43.20 -19.70
N VAL A 393 10.75 44.33 -20.17
CA VAL A 393 10.50 44.58 -21.60
C VAL A 393 11.79 44.98 -22.31
N ASP A 394 12.04 44.42 -23.49
CA ASP A 394 13.18 44.76 -24.37
C ASP A 394 12.67 45.44 -25.65
N ASP A 395 12.48 46.77 -25.60
CA ASP A 395 12.02 47.58 -26.74
C ASP A 395 12.89 48.84 -26.97
N GLY A 396 14.18 48.76 -26.62
CA GLY A 396 15.12 49.89 -26.67
C GLY A 396 15.19 50.70 -25.37
N ASP A 397 14.13 50.66 -24.55
CA ASP A 397 14.11 51.12 -23.16
C ASP A 397 13.55 49.99 -22.27
N ASN A 398 14.18 49.71 -21.12
CA ASN A 398 13.77 48.59 -20.26
C ASN A 398 12.62 48.99 -19.32
N TYR A 399 11.51 48.25 -19.34
CA TYR A 399 10.31 48.54 -18.52
C TYR A 399 9.81 47.31 -17.75
N LEU A 400 9.15 47.53 -16.60
CA LEU A 400 8.50 46.46 -15.84
C LEU A 400 7.24 46.00 -16.58
N SER A 401 7.12 44.71 -16.84
CA SER A 401 5.90 44.07 -17.35
C SER A 401 5.22 43.26 -16.25
N PHE A 402 3.88 43.30 -16.21
CA PHE A 402 3.05 42.48 -15.34
C PHE A 402 1.89 41.87 -16.12
N ILE A 403 1.89 40.55 -16.20
CA ILE A 403 0.82 39.73 -16.78
C ILE A 403 0.10 39.03 -15.63
N LYS A 404 -1.18 39.35 -15.44
CA LYS A 404 -2.06 38.63 -14.53
C LYS A 404 -2.99 37.73 -15.34
N THR A 405 -3.16 36.50 -14.87
CA THR A 405 -3.95 35.45 -15.53
C THR A 405 -4.92 34.78 -14.56
N ASN A 406 -5.89 34.04 -15.11
CA ASN A 406 -6.71 33.12 -14.34
C ASN A 406 -6.01 31.76 -14.17
N VAL A 407 -6.72 30.81 -13.56
CA VAL A 407 -6.23 29.44 -13.32
C VAL A 407 -5.89 28.65 -14.61
N ASN A 408 -6.38 29.11 -15.77
CA ASN A 408 -6.13 28.52 -17.09
C ASN A 408 -5.06 29.29 -17.90
N GLY A 409 -4.39 30.27 -17.28
CA GLY A 409 -3.36 31.09 -17.95
C GLY A 409 -3.92 32.16 -18.90
N GLU A 410 -5.23 32.36 -18.95
CA GLU A 410 -5.89 33.33 -19.83
C GLU A 410 -5.71 34.75 -19.30
N SER A 411 -5.52 35.72 -20.21
CA SER A 411 -5.30 37.13 -19.96
C SER A 411 -6.15 37.97 -20.93
N THR A 412 -5.81 39.23 -21.18
CA THR A 412 -6.52 40.07 -22.16
C THR A 412 -5.92 39.99 -23.57
N CYS A 413 -4.72 39.44 -23.71
CA CYS A 413 -3.90 39.49 -24.92
C CYS A 413 -3.00 38.24 -25.11
N GLU A 414 -3.40 37.09 -24.56
CA GLU A 414 -2.75 35.81 -24.78
C GLU A 414 -3.08 35.24 -26.17
N VAL A 415 -2.17 34.42 -26.68
CA VAL A 415 -2.43 33.61 -27.86
C VAL A 415 -2.34 32.15 -27.44
N ASP A 416 -3.38 31.39 -27.78
CA ASP A 416 -3.31 29.94 -27.73
C ASP A 416 -2.25 29.46 -28.72
N SER A 417 -1.16 28.88 -28.21
CA SER A 417 -0.08 28.38 -29.04
C SER A 417 -0.09 26.86 -29.04
N LEU A 418 -0.46 26.26 -30.17
CA LEU A 418 -0.44 24.80 -30.36
C LEU A 418 0.98 24.22 -30.57
N LEU A 419 2.04 25.01 -30.35
CA LEU A 419 3.39 24.68 -30.77
C LEU A 419 4.29 24.08 -29.67
N LEU A 420 3.93 24.18 -28.39
CA LEU A 420 4.75 23.57 -27.33
C LEU A 420 4.63 22.04 -27.39
N THR A 421 5.70 21.40 -27.83
CA THR A 421 5.86 19.96 -27.80
C THR A 421 6.42 19.51 -26.45
N ILE A 422 5.79 18.49 -25.87
CA ILE A 422 6.30 17.77 -24.71
C ILE A 422 6.76 16.39 -25.15
N SER A 423 8.03 16.09 -24.96
CA SER A 423 8.63 14.79 -25.27
C SER A 423 9.25 14.15 -24.02
N PRO A 424 9.30 12.80 -23.94
CA PRO A 424 9.97 12.12 -22.84
C PRO A 424 11.47 12.42 -22.87
N MET A 425 12.06 12.58 -21.68
CA MET A 425 13.48 12.83 -21.47
C MET A 425 14.06 11.74 -20.54
N SER A 426 15.28 11.29 -20.83
CA SER A 426 15.92 10.18 -20.09
C SER A 426 16.90 10.73 -19.04
N LEU A 427 16.34 11.19 -17.92
CA LEU A 427 17.10 11.72 -16.80
C LEU A 427 17.37 10.62 -15.76
N THR A 428 18.62 10.46 -15.33
CA THR A 428 19.02 9.52 -14.27
C THR A 428 19.74 10.26 -13.14
N THR A 429 19.93 9.59 -11.99
CA THR A 429 20.47 10.24 -10.79
C THR A 429 21.62 9.46 -10.18
N THR A 430 22.53 10.18 -9.52
CA THR A 430 23.51 9.62 -8.58
C THR A 430 23.54 10.45 -7.30
N ASN A 431 24.06 9.86 -6.22
CA ASN A 431 24.17 10.54 -4.94
C ASN A 431 25.32 11.56 -4.97
N LEU A 432 25.12 12.65 -4.24
CA LEU A 432 26.12 13.69 -4.03
C LEU A 432 26.48 13.79 -2.55
N PHE A 433 27.77 13.86 -2.23
CA PHE A 433 28.24 13.95 -0.85
C PHE A 433 28.56 15.39 -0.47
N TRP A 434 28.13 15.76 0.74
CA TRP A 434 28.33 17.10 1.29
C TRP A 434 29.04 17.04 2.64
N ALA A 435 30.03 17.92 2.84
CA ALA A 435 30.61 18.20 4.15
C ALA A 435 30.12 19.56 4.65
N THR A 436 29.81 19.65 5.95
CA THR A 436 29.30 20.87 6.62
C THR A 436 30.36 21.53 7.50
N GLN A 437 30.32 22.87 7.58
CA GLN A 437 31.12 23.68 8.50
C GLN A 437 30.32 24.92 8.94
N ASP A 438 30.35 25.27 10.23
CA ASP A 438 29.65 26.44 10.79
C ASP A 438 30.45 27.73 10.59
N THR A 439 29.82 28.79 10.03
CA THR A 439 30.50 30.06 9.72
C THR A 439 29.53 31.25 9.50
N ALA A 440 29.38 32.21 10.44
CA ALA A 440 28.87 33.56 10.10
C ALA A 440 29.14 34.66 11.14
N LYS A 441 29.19 35.91 10.65
CA LYS A 441 29.18 37.20 11.40
C LYS A 441 28.31 38.20 10.61
N VAL A 442 27.41 38.95 11.27
CA VAL A 442 26.55 39.98 10.62
C VAL A 442 27.07 41.38 10.95
N GLU A 443 27.08 42.29 9.96
CA GLU A 443 27.38 43.70 10.18
C GLU A 443 26.18 44.59 9.79
N LYS A 444 25.82 45.52 10.68
CA LYS A 444 24.68 46.42 10.51
C LYS A 444 25.06 47.62 9.65
N SER A 445 24.15 48.12 8.81
CA SER A 445 24.35 49.31 7.98
C SER A 445 23.13 50.20 7.99
N ASP A 446 23.33 51.52 8.03
CA ASP A 446 22.23 52.49 8.03
C ASP A 446 21.75 52.81 6.60
N VAL A 447 20.43 53.01 6.44
CA VAL A 447 19.80 53.36 5.15
C VAL A 447 18.89 54.59 5.21
N LYS A 448 18.86 55.35 4.11
CA LYS A 448 18.10 56.57 3.83
C LYS A 448 17.18 56.26 2.66
N THR A 449 15.93 56.67 2.75
CA THR A 449 14.90 56.45 1.73
C THR A 449 14.51 57.78 1.08
N SER A 450 14.17 57.74 -0.22
CA SER A 450 13.50 58.85 -0.91
C SER A 450 12.38 58.33 -1.80
N GLU A 451 11.29 59.07 -1.90
CA GLU A 451 10.10 58.69 -2.66
C GLU A 451 10.21 59.10 -4.14
N TYR A 452 9.81 58.20 -5.04
CA TYR A 452 9.56 58.45 -6.46
C TYR A 452 8.10 58.20 -6.77
N VAL A 453 7.51 59.06 -7.60
CA VAL A 453 6.13 58.91 -8.07
C VAL A 453 6.19 58.43 -9.51
N LEU A 454 5.64 57.24 -9.77
CA LEU A 454 5.47 56.72 -11.12
C LEU A 454 4.30 57.46 -11.77
N ASN A 455 4.57 58.27 -12.79
CA ASN A 455 3.53 58.99 -13.52
C ASN A 455 3.01 58.11 -14.65
N LEU A 456 2.14 57.18 -14.29
CA LEU A 456 1.60 56.16 -15.20
C LEU A 456 0.28 56.64 -15.80
N PRO A 457 0.07 56.54 -17.13
CA PRO A 457 -1.27 56.63 -17.69
C PRO A 457 -2.04 55.41 -17.20
N ILE A 458 -2.95 55.65 -16.24
CA ILE A 458 -3.81 54.63 -15.66
C ILE A 458 -5.25 54.91 -16.05
N ILE A 459 -5.95 53.89 -16.54
CA ILE A 459 -7.40 53.90 -16.60
C ILE A 459 -7.90 53.23 -15.33
N THR A 460 -8.63 53.99 -14.50
CA THR A 460 -9.20 53.50 -13.24
C THR A 460 -10.65 53.91 -13.18
N LEU A 461 -11.54 52.95 -13.36
CA LEU A 461 -12.95 53.11 -13.07
C LEU A 461 -13.17 53.16 -11.56
N GLU A 462 -14.22 53.86 -11.14
CA GLU A 462 -14.64 53.82 -9.73
C GLU A 462 -14.82 52.36 -9.28
N ARG A 463 -14.17 52.01 -8.16
CA ARG A 463 -14.07 50.62 -7.71
C ARG A 463 -15.43 50.09 -7.29
N ASP A 464 -15.97 49.20 -8.12
CA ASP A 464 -17.14 48.36 -7.87
C ASP A 464 -18.26 49.07 -7.09
N PRO A 465 -18.89 50.10 -7.70
CA PRO A 465 -19.84 50.94 -6.99
C PRO A 465 -21.02 50.09 -6.52
N VAL A 466 -21.37 50.24 -5.25
CA VAL A 466 -22.45 49.46 -4.62
C VAL A 466 -23.58 50.40 -4.23
N TYR A 467 -24.80 50.09 -4.65
CA TYR A 467 -26.00 50.87 -4.34
C TYR A 467 -26.90 50.12 -3.35
N CYS A 468 -27.67 50.87 -2.56
CA CYS A 468 -28.70 50.24 -1.73
C CYS A 468 -29.78 49.56 -2.60
N PRO A 469 -30.44 48.50 -2.11
CA PRO A 469 -31.42 47.74 -2.89
C PRO A 469 -32.55 48.59 -3.50
N LYS A 470 -32.95 49.66 -2.81
CA LYS A 470 -34.04 50.57 -3.22
C LYS A 470 -33.57 51.83 -3.94
N ASP A 471 -32.27 52.09 -4.01
CA ASP A 471 -31.77 53.31 -4.63
C ASP A 471 -31.86 53.24 -6.16
N THR A 472 -32.15 54.39 -6.77
CA THR A 472 -32.06 54.53 -8.23
C THR A 472 -30.60 54.63 -8.63
N ILE A 473 -30.14 53.73 -9.50
CA ILE A 473 -28.77 53.75 -10.03
C ILE A 473 -28.69 54.81 -11.11
N ASN A 474 -27.73 55.72 -10.97
CA ASN A 474 -27.39 56.75 -11.96
C ASN A 474 -25.88 57.02 -11.86
N HIS A 475 -25.09 56.04 -12.28
CA HIS A 475 -23.65 56.05 -12.09
C HIS A 475 -22.96 56.65 -13.31
N LEU A 476 -21.94 57.49 -13.09
CA LEU A 476 -21.10 58.04 -14.15
C LEU A 476 -19.71 57.42 -14.00
N PHE A 477 -19.36 56.50 -14.90
CA PHE A 477 -17.99 56.02 -14.98
C PHE A 477 -17.15 57.04 -15.73
N ASP A 478 -16.05 57.46 -15.11
CA ASP A 478 -15.01 58.29 -15.72
C ASP A 478 -13.78 57.41 -15.98
N ALA A 479 -13.43 57.30 -17.25
CA ALA A 479 -12.31 56.53 -17.74
C ALA A 479 -11.24 57.43 -18.38
N THR A 480 -11.31 58.75 -18.15
CA THR A 480 -10.44 59.71 -18.81
C THR A 480 -8.97 59.44 -18.50
N VAL A 481 -8.18 59.23 -19.54
CA VAL A 481 -6.71 59.07 -19.49
C VAL A 481 -6.08 60.15 -20.37
N GLU A 482 -4.99 60.74 -19.89
CA GLU A 482 -4.15 61.65 -20.66
C GLU A 482 -3.58 60.93 -21.91
N ASP A 483 -3.55 61.61 -23.06
CA ASP A 483 -3.11 61.09 -24.37
C ASP A 483 -3.94 59.92 -24.98
N ALA A 484 -5.05 59.53 -24.37
CA ALA A 484 -5.98 58.58 -24.97
C ALA A 484 -6.82 59.23 -26.08
N VAL A 485 -6.78 58.62 -27.26
CA VAL A 485 -7.43 59.12 -28.48
C VAL A 485 -8.73 58.40 -28.83
N PHE A 486 -9.01 57.27 -28.16
CA PHE A 486 -10.20 56.47 -28.44
C PHE A 486 -10.61 55.63 -27.24
N TYR A 487 -11.91 55.58 -26.94
CA TYR A 487 -12.48 54.74 -25.89
C TYR A 487 -13.53 53.79 -26.47
N GLU A 488 -13.63 52.60 -25.89
CA GLU A 488 -14.64 51.60 -26.24
C GLU A 488 -15.14 50.87 -24.99
N TRP A 489 -16.45 50.85 -24.78
CA TRP A 489 -17.10 50.28 -23.60
C TRP A 489 -17.83 48.97 -23.91
N SER A 490 -17.96 48.08 -22.91
CA SER A 490 -18.68 46.79 -23.02
C SER A 490 -20.14 46.93 -23.45
N ASN A 491 -20.78 48.05 -23.14
CA ASN A 491 -22.16 48.35 -23.54
C ASN A 491 -22.28 48.85 -25.00
N GLY A 492 -21.17 48.86 -25.75
CA GLY A 492 -21.11 49.22 -27.17
C GLY A 492 -20.88 50.71 -27.45
N ILE A 493 -20.79 51.56 -26.42
CA ILE A 493 -20.44 52.98 -26.60
C ILE A 493 -18.96 53.09 -26.97
N LYS A 494 -18.65 53.87 -28.02
CA LYS A 494 -17.27 54.05 -28.49
C LYS A 494 -17.05 55.42 -29.11
N GLY A 495 -15.81 55.89 -29.09
CA GLY A 495 -15.38 57.15 -29.68
C GLY A 495 -14.29 57.85 -28.88
N ASP A 496 -13.74 58.90 -29.46
CA ASP A 496 -12.81 59.84 -28.81
C ASP A 496 -13.45 60.56 -27.61
N SER A 497 -14.74 60.88 -27.71
CA SER A 497 -15.52 61.55 -26.67
C SER A 497 -16.14 60.59 -25.64
N ALA A 498 -15.87 59.28 -25.75
CA ALA A 498 -16.42 58.26 -24.87
C ALA A 498 -15.56 58.03 -23.61
N SER A 499 -14.81 59.03 -23.15
CA SER A 499 -14.02 58.94 -21.91
C SER A 499 -14.88 58.81 -20.66
N MET A 500 -16.18 59.15 -20.74
CA MET A 500 -17.15 58.96 -19.65
C MET A 500 -18.44 58.33 -20.18
N ILE A 501 -19.04 57.42 -19.41
CA ILE A 501 -20.37 56.87 -19.68
C ILE A 501 -21.28 56.92 -18.46
N ARG A 502 -22.58 57.14 -18.71
CA ARG A 502 -23.62 57.07 -17.68
C ARG A 502 -24.42 55.79 -17.83
N VAL A 503 -24.61 55.08 -16.72
CA VAL A 503 -25.25 53.76 -16.68
C VAL A 503 -26.31 53.69 -15.59
N MET A 504 -27.33 52.86 -15.80
CA MET A 504 -28.54 52.80 -14.97
C MET A 504 -28.81 51.39 -14.40
N ASP A 505 -28.10 50.37 -14.87
CA ASP A 505 -28.37 48.97 -14.56
C ASP A 505 -27.17 48.32 -13.89
N THR A 506 -27.42 47.36 -12.99
CA THR A 506 -26.35 46.59 -12.36
C THR A 506 -25.76 45.60 -13.36
N GLU A 507 -24.59 45.91 -13.88
CA GLU A 507 -23.84 45.08 -14.81
C GLU A 507 -22.34 45.25 -14.57
N GLN A 508 -21.55 44.42 -15.24
CA GLN A 508 -20.13 44.64 -15.37
C GLN A 508 -19.85 45.57 -16.56
N TYR A 509 -19.23 46.71 -16.29
CA TYR A 509 -18.78 47.64 -17.32
C TYR A 509 -17.28 47.48 -17.55
N SER A 510 -16.86 47.37 -18.81
CA SER A 510 -15.44 47.37 -19.22
C SER A 510 -15.17 48.55 -20.14
N VAL A 511 -13.97 49.11 -20.09
CA VAL A 511 -13.51 50.13 -21.04
C VAL A 511 -12.13 49.76 -21.57
N ILE A 512 -11.91 50.04 -22.86
CA ILE A 512 -10.59 50.03 -23.50
C ILE A 512 -10.30 51.47 -23.93
N ALA A 513 -9.17 52.02 -23.49
CA ALA A 513 -8.64 53.30 -23.96
C ALA A 513 -7.39 53.06 -24.82
N THR A 514 -7.37 53.62 -26.02
CA THR A 514 -6.23 53.55 -26.94
C THR A 514 -5.41 54.83 -26.81
N LEU A 515 -4.13 54.70 -26.48
CA LEU A 515 -3.17 55.80 -26.47
C LEU A 515 -2.36 55.77 -27.77
N LEU A 516 -2.08 56.94 -28.31
CA LEU A 516 -1.22 57.12 -29.47
C LEU A 516 0.00 57.92 -29.05
N ASN A 517 1.11 57.23 -28.80
CA ASN A 517 2.42 57.87 -28.66
C ASN A 517 3.19 57.76 -29.98
N ASP A 518 4.17 58.64 -30.20
CA ASP A 518 4.91 58.83 -31.46
C ASP A 518 5.65 57.58 -32.01
N LYS A 519 5.61 56.43 -31.33
CA LYS A 519 6.30 55.20 -31.75
C LYS A 519 5.50 53.89 -31.66
N GLU A 520 4.46 53.76 -30.83
CA GLU A 520 3.60 52.56 -30.79
C GLU A 520 2.17 52.88 -30.28
N CYS A 521 1.19 52.10 -30.74
CA CYS A 521 -0.21 52.16 -30.31
C CYS A 521 -0.43 51.13 -29.20
N PHE A 522 -0.71 51.57 -27.98
CA PHE A 522 -1.02 50.67 -26.86
C PHE A 522 -2.39 50.97 -26.26
N THR A 523 -3.04 49.94 -25.73
CA THR A 523 -4.40 50.02 -25.17
C THR A 523 -4.38 49.73 -23.68
N LEU A 524 -4.98 50.61 -22.89
CA LEU A 524 -5.30 50.36 -21.48
C LEU A 524 -6.72 49.77 -21.38
N CYS A 525 -6.95 48.90 -20.41
CA CYS A 525 -8.29 48.41 -20.12
C CYS A 525 -8.54 48.36 -18.62
N ASP A 526 -9.79 48.63 -18.23
CA ASP A 526 -10.27 48.45 -16.85
C ASP A 526 -11.76 48.08 -16.83
N THR A 527 -12.21 47.55 -15.70
CA THR A 527 -13.55 47.00 -15.49
C THR A 527 -14.06 47.33 -14.09
N ALA A 528 -15.35 47.62 -13.99
CA ALA A 528 -16.05 47.89 -12.74
C ALA A 528 -17.36 47.08 -12.67
N GLN A 529 -17.63 46.49 -11.50
CA GLN A 529 -18.88 45.79 -11.22
C GLN A 529 -19.84 46.74 -10.52
N LEU A 530 -20.91 47.13 -11.21
CA LEU A 530 -21.98 47.91 -10.61
C LEU A 530 -23.01 46.95 -10.02
N ARG A 531 -23.18 46.93 -8.70
CA ARG A 531 -24.07 45.97 -8.03
C ARG A 531 -24.84 46.61 -6.86
N ARG A 532 -25.75 45.84 -6.27
CA ARG A 532 -26.49 46.24 -5.06
C ARG A 532 -25.96 45.51 -3.83
N TYR A 533 -26.08 46.14 -2.66
CA TYR A 533 -25.81 45.49 -1.39
C TYR A 533 -26.73 44.28 -1.22
N ALA A 534 -26.19 43.17 -0.72
CA ALA A 534 -27.00 42.05 -0.30
C ALA A 534 -27.87 42.45 0.90
N THR A 535 -29.05 41.84 1.01
CA THR A 535 -29.92 42.05 2.17
C THR A 535 -29.22 41.57 3.44
N PRO A 536 -29.35 42.31 4.56
CA PRO A 536 -28.69 41.93 5.81
C PRO A 536 -29.30 40.66 6.36
N ILE A 537 -28.46 39.81 6.95
CA ILE A 537 -28.88 38.61 7.68
C ILE A 537 -28.61 38.80 9.16
N ALA A 538 -29.51 38.30 10.01
CA ALA A 538 -29.29 38.22 11.44
C ALA A 538 -29.58 36.81 11.94
N GLN A 539 -28.77 36.38 12.90
CA GLN A 539 -28.97 35.19 13.70
C GLN A 539 -28.68 35.55 15.15
N ILE A 540 -29.22 34.79 16.08
CA ILE A 540 -28.90 34.92 17.50
C ILE A 540 -28.16 33.65 17.91
N SER A 541 -26.99 33.83 18.51
CA SER A 541 -26.25 32.76 19.14
C SER A 541 -26.37 32.83 20.66
N TYR A 542 -26.19 31.67 21.27
CA TYR A 542 -26.31 31.46 22.70
C TYR A 542 -24.96 31.08 23.29
N SER A 543 -24.57 31.70 24.41
CA SER A 543 -23.39 31.31 25.17
C SER A 543 -23.64 31.39 26.68
N LEU A 544 -22.93 30.55 27.43
CA LEU A 544 -23.06 30.48 28.88
C LEU A 544 -22.44 31.70 29.58
N GLY A 545 -21.45 32.39 28.99
CA GLY A 545 -20.85 33.59 29.58
C GLY A 545 -20.49 33.41 31.07
N ASP A 546 -20.98 34.34 31.91
CA ASP A 546 -20.81 34.32 33.38
C ASP A 546 -21.92 33.55 34.12
N PHE A 547 -22.56 32.57 33.47
CA PHE A 547 -23.70 31.83 34.04
C PHE A 547 -23.36 31.23 35.42
N CYS A 548 -22.16 30.69 35.59
CA CYS A 548 -21.73 30.04 36.83
C CYS A 548 -21.69 30.98 38.05
N THR A 549 -21.59 32.29 37.85
CA THR A 549 -21.57 33.28 38.95
C THR A 549 -22.85 34.11 39.03
N THR A 550 -23.57 34.29 37.91
CA THR A 550 -24.70 35.21 37.81
C THR A 550 -26.05 34.53 37.57
N GLY A 551 -26.07 33.27 37.12
CA GLY A 551 -27.29 32.58 36.67
C GLY A 551 -27.87 33.13 35.35
N LEU A 552 -27.15 34.03 34.67
CA LEU A 552 -27.60 34.66 33.42
C LEU A 552 -26.88 34.04 32.22
N VAL A 553 -27.61 33.84 31.13
CA VAL A 553 -27.05 33.40 29.83
C VAL A 553 -26.90 34.59 28.89
N THR A 554 -25.90 34.55 28.00
CA THR A 554 -25.63 35.63 27.05
C THR A 554 -26.16 35.25 25.67
N LEU A 555 -27.05 36.08 25.12
CA LEU A 555 -27.47 36.00 23.71
C LEU A 555 -26.69 37.05 22.91
N THR A 556 -26.07 36.63 21.82
CA THR A 556 -25.28 37.49 20.93
C THR A 556 -25.93 37.54 19.56
N VAL A 557 -26.16 38.74 19.02
CA VAL A 557 -26.61 38.88 17.63
C VAL A 557 -25.41 38.71 16.70
N ASN A 558 -25.50 37.70 15.84
CA ASN A 558 -24.60 37.48 14.72
C ASN A 558 -25.29 38.02 13.48
N SER A 559 -24.98 39.26 13.13
CA SER A 559 -25.55 39.91 11.95
C SER A 559 -24.47 40.24 10.94
N PHE A 560 -24.75 39.93 9.68
CA PHE A 560 -23.95 40.37 8.55
C PHE A 560 -24.79 41.37 7.76
N ALA A 561 -24.29 42.60 7.64
CA ALA A 561 -24.86 43.64 6.80
C ALA A 561 -23.74 44.17 5.93
N GLU A 562 -23.83 43.94 4.63
CA GLU A 562 -22.77 44.34 3.68
C GLU A 562 -22.62 45.87 3.61
N ALA A 563 -23.73 46.61 3.74
CA ALA A 563 -23.75 48.07 3.83
C ALA A 563 -23.27 48.62 5.20
N GLY A 564 -22.94 47.74 6.15
CA GLY A 564 -22.69 48.10 7.55
C GLY A 564 -23.99 48.19 8.36
N LEU A 565 -23.86 48.02 9.68
CA LEU A 565 -24.99 48.07 10.61
C LEU A 565 -25.31 49.51 11.03
N LYS A 566 -26.59 49.87 11.04
CA LYS A 566 -27.12 51.17 11.52
C LYS A 566 -27.68 51.06 12.93
N SER A 567 -28.47 50.04 13.22
CA SER A 567 -29.01 49.82 14.58
C SER A 567 -29.35 48.37 14.86
N ILE A 568 -29.35 48.00 16.15
CA ILE A 568 -29.79 46.72 16.68
C ILE A 568 -30.88 47.03 17.71
N ASN A 569 -32.03 46.34 17.64
CA ASN A 569 -33.12 46.50 18.60
C ASN A 569 -33.63 45.13 19.05
N TRP A 570 -33.43 44.80 20.32
CA TRP A 570 -33.95 43.57 20.91
C TRP A 570 -35.41 43.75 21.37
N SER A 571 -36.16 42.65 21.41
CA SER A 571 -37.47 42.53 22.08
C SER A 571 -37.46 42.97 23.55
N THR A 572 -36.30 42.95 24.20
CA THR A 572 -36.08 43.46 25.56
C THR A 572 -35.92 44.99 25.62
N GLY A 573 -35.85 45.68 24.48
CA GLY A 573 -35.55 47.11 24.38
C GLY A 573 -34.06 47.46 24.36
N ALA A 574 -33.17 46.47 24.48
CA ALA A 574 -31.72 46.69 24.42
C ALA A 574 -31.23 46.97 22.99
N THR A 575 -30.10 47.68 22.87
CA THR A 575 -29.47 48.04 21.59
C THR A 575 -28.04 47.53 21.43
N SER A 576 -27.52 46.83 22.43
CA SER A 576 -26.20 46.21 22.39
C SER A 576 -26.15 44.96 21.51
N SER A 577 -24.96 44.59 21.03
CA SER A 577 -24.73 43.35 20.28
C SER A 577 -24.92 42.08 21.14
N GLN A 578 -25.01 42.24 22.45
CA GLN A 578 -25.23 41.16 23.41
C GLN A 578 -26.24 41.57 24.48
N ILE A 579 -27.05 40.61 24.93
CA ILE A 579 -27.93 40.76 26.11
C ILE A 579 -27.70 39.61 27.08
N LYS A 580 -27.82 39.88 28.38
CA LYS A 580 -27.84 38.86 29.43
C LYS A 580 -29.28 38.60 29.87
N VAL A 581 -29.70 37.34 29.89
CA VAL A 581 -31.09 36.96 30.19
C VAL A 581 -31.15 35.87 31.26
N GLY A 582 -32.13 35.96 32.15
CA GLY A 582 -32.28 35.05 33.30
C GLY A 582 -33.53 34.16 33.25
N THR A 583 -34.33 34.26 32.19
CA THR A 583 -35.58 33.51 32.04
C THR A 583 -35.68 32.88 30.66
N ALA A 584 -36.24 31.67 30.59
CA ALA A 584 -36.62 31.02 29.33
C ALA A 584 -37.69 31.86 28.59
N GLY A 585 -37.66 31.85 27.26
CA GLY A 585 -38.57 32.62 26.41
C GLY A 585 -38.02 32.92 25.02
N ILE A 586 -38.86 33.51 24.18
CA ILE A 586 -38.51 33.90 22.80
C ILE A 586 -37.90 35.30 22.80
N TYR A 587 -36.65 35.41 22.38
CA TYR A 587 -35.94 36.67 22.19
C TYR A 587 -35.82 36.97 20.71
N SER A 588 -36.45 38.04 20.24
CA SER A 588 -36.23 38.56 18.88
C SER A 588 -35.31 39.77 18.87
N VAL A 589 -34.60 39.95 17.75
CA VAL A 589 -33.78 41.12 17.44
C VAL A 589 -34.10 41.59 16.04
N THR A 590 -34.26 42.90 15.87
CA THR A 590 -34.35 43.57 14.58
C THR A 590 -33.06 44.33 14.33
N VAL A 591 -32.34 43.97 13.28
CA VAL A 591 -31.19 44.71 12.79
C VAL A 591 -31.60 45.59 11.63
N THR A 592 -31.01 46.78 11.54
CA THR A 592 -31.19 47.70 10.43
C THR A 592 -29.81 48.05 9.90
N ASP A 593 -29.63 47.92 8.58
CA ASP A 593 -28.38 48.30 7.91
C ASP A 593 -28.35 49.79 7.54
N GLN A 594 -27.24 50.25 6.98
CA GLN A 594 -27.10 51.65 6.51
C GLN A 594 -28.00 51.98 5.30
N CYS A 595 -28.56 50.98 4.63
CA CYS A 595 -29.53 51.11 3.55
C CYS A 595 -30.99 51.15 4.03
N ASP A 596 -31.21 51.24 5.35
CA ASP A 596 -32.54 51.20 5.98
C ASP A 596 -33.32 49.90 5.73
N GLU A 597 -32.64 48.83 5.31
CA GLU A 597 -33.22 47.49 5.24
C GLU A 597 -33.26 46.87 6.62
N LYS A 598 -34.40 46.23 6.93
CA LYS A 598 -34.65 45.62 8.25
C LYS A 598 -34.70 44.12 8.12
N PHE A 599 -33.99 43.44 9.02
CA PHE A 599 -34.06 42.00 9.16
C PHE A 599 -34.30 41.63 10.62
N SER A 600 -35.07 40.57 10.85
CA SER A 600 -35.36 40.11 12.21
C SER A 600 -34.96 38.65 12.38
N ALA A 601 -34.39 38.35 13.54
CA ALA A 601 -34.10 37.00 13.97
C ALA A 601 -34.79 36.73 15.31
N SER A 602 -35.12 35.48 15.60
CA SER A 602 -35.68 35.06 16.87
C SER A 602 -34.96 33.82 17.39
N TYR A 603 -34.75 33.76 18.69
CA TYR A 603 -34.20 32.60 19.40
C TYR A 603 -35.16 32.19 20.51
N ASP A 604 -35.62 30.94 20.48
CA ASP A 604 -36.47 30.38 21.52
C ASP A 604 -35.59 29.67 22.57
N LEU A 605 -35.36 30.35 23.69
CA LEU A 605 -34.65 29.76 24.83
C LEU A 605 -35.66 28.91 25.62
N MET A 606 -35.83 27.66 25.23
CA MET A 606 -36.88 26.77 25.77
C MET A 606 -36.73 26.47 27.27
N ARG A 607 -35.49 26.37 27.78
CA ARG A 607 -35.17 26.09 29.19
C ARG A 607 -33.81 26.70 29.57
N MET A 608 -33.68 27.15 30.81
CA MET A 608 -32.40 27.63 31.37
C MET A 608 -31.44 26.45 31.67
N PRO A 609 -30.11 26.66 31.61
CA PRO A 609 -29.16 25.63 32.00
C PRO A 609 -29.28 25.24 33.48
N GLU A 610 -28.93 24.00 33.79
CA GLU A 610 -28.97 23.44 35.15
C GLU A 610 -27.62 22.83 35.50
N ILE A 611 -27.11 23.13 36.70
CA ILE A 611 -25.86 22.59 37.24
C ILE A 611 -25.99 21.10 37.57
N VAL A 612 -24.88 20.37 37.58
CA VAL A 612 -24.91 18.94 37.93
C VAL A 612 -25.13 18.76 39.43
N THR A 613 -26.12 17.93 39.79
CA THR A 613 -26.38 17.55 41.20
C THR A 613 -26.47 16.05 41.41
N SER A 614 -26.62 15.26 40.35
CA SER A 614 -26.67 13.80 40.40
C SER A 614 -26.21 13.19 39.08
N VAL A 615 -25.58 12.02 39.15
CA VAL A 615 -25.24 11.16 38.01
C VAL A 615 -25.64 9.73 38.35
N TYR A 616 -26.03 8.95 37.34
CA TYR A 616 -26.17 7.50 37.42
C TYR A 616 -25.52 6.86 36.20
N ILE A 617 -25.19 5.56 36.29
CA ILE A 617 -24.54 4.82 35.21
C ILE A 617 -25.54 3.82 34.62
N THR A 618 -25.63 3.78 33.28
CA THR A 618 -26.35 2.73 32.55
C THR A 618 -25.36 1.77 31.90
N GLU A 619 -25.79 0.52 31.74
CA GLU A 619 -25.02 -0.55 31.09
C GLU A 619 -25.70 -0.99 29.79
N ASN A 620 -24.92 -1.18 28.74
CA ASN A 620 -25.37 -1.79 27.48
C ASN A 620 -24.35 -2.83 27.01
N PHE A 621 -24.78 -4.08 26.99
CA PHE A 621 -23.95 -5.23 26.65
C PHE A 621 -24.31 -5.89 25.32
N SER A 622 -25.21 -5.28 24.54
CA SER A 622 -25.68 -5.86 23.27
C SER A 622 -24.57 -6.08 22.22
N ALA A 623 -23.48 -5.32 22.29
CA ALA A 623 -22.35 -5.41 21.36
C ALA A 623 -21.17 -6.27 21.85
N ILE A 624 -21.26 -6.90 23.04
CA ILE A 624 -20.19 -7.75 23.57
C ILE A 624 -19.82 -8.86 22.57
N CYS A 625 -20.81 -9.43 21.90
CA CYS A 625 -20.62 -10.56 20.98
C CYS A 625 -19.79 -10.21 19.74
N GLN A 626 -19.82 -8.94 19.32
CA GLN A 626 -19.12 -8.47 18.11
C GLN A 626 -17.76 -7.86 18.46
N THR A 627 -17.69 -7.13 19.57
CA THR A 627 -16.55 -6.27 19.91
C THR A 627 -15.72 -6.76 21.07
N GLY A 628 -16.22 -7.73 21.84
CA GLY A 628 -15.61 -8.17 23.11
C GLY A 628 -15.76 -7.18 24.26
N ASN A 629 -16.44 -6.03 24.04
CA ASN A 629 -16.53 -4.95 25.01
C ASN A 629 -17.99 -4.63 25.37
N GLY A 630 -18.22 -4.35 26.65
CA GLY A 630 -19.44 -3.78 27.18
C GLY A 630 -19.37 -2.26 27.26
N VAL A 631 -20.51 -1.58 27.18
CA VAL A 631 -20.60 -0.11 27.18
C VAL A 631 -21.21 0.35 28.49
N LEU A 632 -20.52 1.25 29.20
CA LEU A 632 -21.09 2.00 30.33
C LEU A 632 -21.25 3.46 29.92
N GLU A 633 -22.41 4.05 30.23
CA GLU A 633 -22.73 5.44 29.94
C GLU A 633 -23.10 6.17 31.24
N ALA A 634 -22.44 7.31 31.49
CA ALA A 634 -22.80 8.20 32.59
C ALA A 634 -23.92 9.15 32.16
N ILE A 635 -25.02 9.18 32.92
CA ILE A 635 -26.15 10.07 32.70
C ILE A 635 -26.31 10.98 33.92
N ASP A 636 -26.13 12.27 33.72
CA ASP A 636 -26.27 13.29 34.76
C ASP A 636 -27.50 14.18 34.52
N ASN A 637 -27.93 14.90 35.56
CA ASN A 637 -29.14 15.73 35.50
C ASN A 637 -28.89 17.17 35.01
N SER A 638 -27.66 17.53 34.63
CA SER A 638 -27.38 18.88 34.11
C SER A 638 -27.93 19.04 32.70
N PHE A 639 -28.44 20.24 32.41
CA PHE A 639 -29.00 20.60 31.10
C PHE A 639 -28.25 21.83 30.57
N GLY A 640 -27.87 21.82 29.29
CA GLY A 640 -27.30 23.00 28.62
C GLY A 640 -25.89 23.43 29.03
N LEU A 641 -25.19 22.67 29.88
CA LEU A 641 -23.81 22.94 30.33
C LEU A 641 -22.81 21.97 29.67
N LEU A 642 -22.14 22.40 28.59
CA LEU A 642 -21.07 21.68 27.89
C LEU A 642 -19.83 22.60 27.75
N PRO A 643 -18.58 22.07 27.78
CA PRO A 643 -18.20 20.67 27.88
C PRO A 643 -18.10 20.17 29.32
N LYS A 644 -18.52 18.91 29.54
CA LYS A 644 -18.45 18.20 30.83
C LYS A 644 -17.13 17.44 30.93
N LYS A 645 -16.56 17.33 32.13
CA LYS A 645 -15.42 16.45 32.41
C LYS A 645 -15.91 15.16 33.06
N PHE A 646 -15.53 14.02 32.50
CA PHE A 646 -15.78 12.71 33.08
C PHE A 646 -14.46 12.16 33.63
N GLU A 647 -14.48 11.59 34.83
CA GLU A 647 -13.34 10.90 35.43
C GLU A 647 -13.78 9.54 35.93
N TRP A 648 -13.41 8.50 35.21
CA TRP A 648 -13.65 7.13 35.61
C TRP A 648 -12.48 6.57 36.39
N ASN A 649 -12.74 5.70 37.36
CA ASN A 649 -11.70 5.04 38.16
C ASN A 649 -10.77 4.12 37.35
N ASN A 650 -11.14 3.77 36.11
CA ASN A 650 -10.30 3.04 35.16
C ASN A 650 -9.45 3.96 34.26
N GLY A 651 -9.48 5.28 34.48
CA GLY A 651 -8.77 6.28 33.69
C GLY A 651 -9.53 6.79 32.46
N GLY A 652 -10.75 6.31 32.22
CA GLY A 652 -11.63 6.85 31.17
C GLY A 652 -12.01 8.31 31.42
N ASN A 653 -12.16 9.08 30.34
CA ASN A 653 -12.43 10.52 30.41
C ASN A 653 -13.62 10.99 29.54
N THR A 654 -14.40 10.03 29.05
CA THR A 654 -15.56 10.25 28.18
C THR A 654 -16.86 9.90 28.90
N GLN A 655 -18.00 10.39 28.41
CA GLN A 655 -19.33 10.03 28.94
C GLN A 655 -19.59 8.53 28.82
N ILE A 656 -19.05 7.92 27.78
CA ILE A 656 -19.19 6.51 27.45
C ILE A 656 -17.82 5.86 27.55
N ILE A 657 -17.70 4.75 28.27
CA ILE A 657 -16.49 3.92 28.31
C ILE A 657 -16.80 2.50 27.85
N ASN A 658 -15.79 1.88 27.22
CA ASN A 658 -15.81 0.47 26.88
C ASN A 658 -15.07 -0.32 27.96
N ILE A 659 -15.66 -1.42 28.41
CA ILE A 659 -15.11 -2.30 29.43
C ILE A 659 -15.02 -3.74 28.90
N ALA A 660 -13.93 -4.44 29.22
CA ALA A 660 -13.65 -5.79 28.73
C ALA A 660 -13.70 -6.87 29.83
N GLN A 661 -13.96 -6.47 31.07
CA GLN A 661 -13.99 -7.35 32.24
C GLN A 661 -14.96 -6.82 33.29
N GLY A 662 -15.38 -7.66 34.23
CA GLY A 662 -16.16 -7.24 35.39
C GLY A 662 -15.36 -6.37 36.35
N GLY A 663 -16.07 -5.63 37.20
CA GLY A 663 -15.46 -4.76 38.21
C GLY A 663 -16.38 -3.65 38.69
N ASN A 664 -15.92 -2.92 39.71
CA ASN A 664 -16.60 -1.73 40.20
C ASN A 664 -16.12 -0.50 39.41
N TYR A 665 -17.03 0.12 38.66
CA TYR A 665 -16.77 1.31 37.86
C TYR A 665 -17.42 2.51 38.51
N CYS A 666 -16.63 3.52 38.83
CA CYS A 666 -17.10 4.78 39.40
C CYS A 666 -16.75 5.93 38.46
N VAL A 667 -17.72 6.82 38.21
CA VAL A 667 -17.54 8.05 37.43
C VAL A 667 -17.75 9.25 38.32
N THR A 668 -16.91 10.27 38.15
CA THR A 668 -17.15 11.63 38.65
C THR A 668 -17.36 12.54 37.45
N VAL A 669 -18.52 13.20 37.41
CA VAL A 669 -18.86 14.18 36.37
C VAL A 669 -18.69 15.56 36.96
N THR A 670 -17.91 16.40 36.28
CA THR A 670 -17.73 17.82 36.62
C THR A 670 -18.36 18.67 35.52
N ASP A 671 -19.28 19.57 35.89
CA ASP A 671 -19.84 20.55 34.95
C ASP A 671 -18.86 21.72 34.70
N ILE A 672 -19.19 22.58 33.72
CA ILE A 672 -18.36 23.75 33.38
C ILE A 672 -18.25 24.77 34.52
N CYS A 673 -19.16 24.72 35.49
CA CYS A 673 -19.16 25.56 36.68
C CYS A 673 -18.34 24.97 37.84
N GLY A 674 -17.76 23.78 37.65
CA GLY A 674 -16.92 23.10 38.64
C GLY A 674 -17.70 22.28 39.67
N ASN A 675 -19.02 22.14 39.54
CA ASN A 675 -19.79 21.25 40.43
C ASN A 675 -19.56 19.80 40.04
N THR A 676 -19.52 18.91 41.03
CA THR A 676 -19.26 17.49 40.81
C THR A 676 -20.39 16.61 41.34
N ALA A 677 -20.66 15.51 40.62
CA ALA A 677 -21.48 14.41 41.10
C ALA A 677 -20.79 13.09 40.76
N SER A 678 -20.93 12.07 41.61
CA SER A 678 -20.31 10.77 41.40
C SER A 678 -21.32 9.64 41.55
N SER A 679 -21.11 8.56 40.79
CA SER A 679 -21.88 7.30 40.87
C SER A 679 -20.97 6.11 40.64
N CYS A 680 -21.34 4.95 41.19
CA CYS A 680 -20.66 3.69 40.98
C CYS A 680 -21.63 2.60 40.54
N ILE A 681 -21.15 1.66 39.72
CA ILE A 681 -21.85 0.44 39.32
C ILE A 681 -20.89 -0.75 39.42
N ASN A 682 -21.39 -1.90 39.88
CA ASN A 682 -20.62 -3.13 39.96
C ASN A 682 -21.07 -4.10 38.85
N ILE A 683 -20.14 -4.46 37.95
CA ILE A 683 -20.39 -5.33 36.81
C ILE A 683 -19.82 -6.73 37.11
N ASP A 684 -20.68 -7.74 37.01
CA ASP A 684 -20.27 -9.14 37.19
C ASP A 684 -19.36 -9.60 36.04
N ASP A 685 -18.23 -10.20 36.39
CA ASP A 685 -17.23 -10.74 35.46
C ASP A 685 -17.79 -11.92 34.63
N ALA A 686 -18.84 -12.60 35.13
CA ALA A 686 -19.54 -13.65 34.40
C ALA A 686 -20.14 -13.16 33.06
N LYS A 687 -20.42 -11.85 32.92
CA LYS A 687 -20.96 -11.26 31.69
C LYS A 687 -19.96 -11.23 30.51
N PHE A 688 -18.66 -11.40 30.77
CA PHE A 688 -17.60 -11.35 29.76
C PHE A 688 -16.98 -12.73 29.46
N ARG A 689 -17.36 -13.76 30.23
CA ARG A 689 -16.84 -15.13 30.04
C ARG A 689 -17.68 -15.86 29.02
N ARG A 690 -17.03 -16.51 28.05
CA ARG A 690 -17.73 -17.41 27.14
C ARG A 690 -18.38 -18.54 27.91
N VAL A 691 -19.63 -18.81 27.55
CA VAL A 691 -20.35 -19.96 28.07
C VAL A 691 -19.73 -21.24 27.53
N GLN A 692 -19.32 -22.12 28.44
CA GLN A 692 -18.87 -23.48 28.15
C GLN A 692 -19.37 -24.43 29.22
N ILE A 693 -19.74 -25.64 28.83
CA ILE A 693 -20.05 -26.72 29.76
C ILE A 693 -18.72 -27.21 30.32
N THR A 694 -18.61 -27.18 31.65
CA THR A 694 -17.43 -27.66 32.37
C THR A 694 -17.56 -29.12 32.75
N ASN A 695 -18.77 -29.56 33.12
CA ASN A 695 -19.05 -30.94 33.49
C ASN A 695 -20.57 -31.20 33.47
N VAL A 696 -20.96 -32.45 33.25
CA VAL A 696 -22.31 -32.94 33.52
C VAL A 696 -22.20 -34.15 34.45
N ILE A 697 -22.84 -34.07 35.60
CA ILE A 697 -22.86 -35.15 36.59
C ILE A 697 -24.18 -35.91 36.47
N VAL A 698 -24.11 -37.24 36.40
CA VAL A 698 -25.28 -38.12 36.38
C VAL A 698 -25.33 -38.93 37.68
N ASP A 699 -26.39 -38.77 38.45
CA ASP A 699 -26.70 -39.59 39.62
C ASP A 699 -27.55 -40.80 39.21
N GLU A 700 -26.96 -41.99 39.36
CA GLU A 700 -27.56 -43.27 38.99
C GLU A 700 -28.33 -43.95 40.14
N THR A 701 -28.45 -43.33 41.32
CA THR A 701 -29.01 -43.97 42.53
C THR A 701 -30.40 -44.58 42.32
N ASN A 702 -31.25 -43.95 41.49
CA ASN A 702 -32.62 -44.39 41.21
C ASN A 702 -32.78 -45.27 39.95
N LYS A 703 -31.68 -45.57 39.25
CA LYS A 703 -31.64 -46.33 37.99
C LYS A 703 -32.36 -47.68 38.09
N CYS A 704 -32.18 -48.38 39.21
CA CYS A 704 -32.72 -49.71 39.46
C CYS A 704 -34.03 -49.75 40.27
N VAL A 705 -34.45 -48.63 40.86
CA VAL A 705 -35.66 -48.56 41.67
C VAL A 705 -36.84 -48.15 40.79
N ASN A 706 -36.69 -47.06 40.03
CA ASN A 706 -37.77 -46.47 39.23
C ASN A 706 -37.40 -46.23 37.76
N GLY A 707 -36.22 -46.67 37.30
CA GLY A 707 -35.81 -46.53 35.89
C GLY A 707 -35.46 -45.10 35.48
N THR A 708 -34.96 -44.27 36.40
CA THR A 708 -34.61 -42.87 36.15
C THR A 708 -33.24 -42.52 36.71
N VAL A 709 -32.54 -41.60 36.05
CA VAL A 709 -31.29 -40.96 36.51
C VAL A 709 -31.48 -39.44 36.61
N THR A 710 -30.73 -38.78 37.49
CA THR A 710 -30.77 -37.32 37.62
C THR A 710 -29.50 -36.74 37.01
N ALA A 711 -29.62 -35.84 36.03
CA ALA A 711 -28.47 -35.15 35.44
C ALA A 711 -28.41 -33.70 35.95
N GLU A 712 -27.21 -33.21 36.28
CA GLU A 712 -26.95 -31.81 36.62
C GLU A 712 -25.80 -31.26 35.76
N VAL A 713 -26.03 -30.11 35.11
CA VAL A 713 -25.04 -29.43 34.26
C VAL A 713 -24.29 -28.34 35.02
N PHE A 714 -22.97 -28.28 34.86
CA PHE A 714 -22.09 -27.24 35.38
C PHE A 714 -21.43 -26.51 34.22
N TYR A 715 -21.50 -25.18 34.20
CA TYR A 715 -21.03 -24.35 33.10
C TYR A 715 -20.38 -23.05 33.60
N THR A 716 -19.58 -22.43 32.75
CA THR A 716 -19.01 -21.08 32.97
C THR A 716 -19.86 -20.00 32.28
N GLY A 717 -19.68 -18.75 32.69
CA GLY A 717 -20.38 -17.60 32.10
C GLY A 717 -21.85 -17.51 32.50
N ASP A 718 -22.53 -16.46 32.02
CA ASP A 718 -23.97 -16.27 32.26
C ASP A 718 -24.79 -16.88 31.10
N ALA A 719 -25.42 -18.03 31.36
CA ALA A 719 -26.06 -18.86 30.34
C ALA A 719 -27.55 -19.13 30.60
N ASN A 720 -28.31 -19.33 29.52
CA ASN A 720 -29.59 -20.03 29.50
C ASN A 720 -29.34 -21.53 29.26
N ILE A 721 -30.10 -22.38 29.93
CA ILE A 721 -30.00 -23.84 29.78
C ILE A 721 -31.23 -24.32 29.01
N LEU A 722 -31.03 -25.21 28.04
CA LEU A 722 -32.09 -25.92 27.34
C LEU A 722 -31.70 -27.38 27.15
N TRP A 723 -32.47 -28.27 27.75
CA TRP A 723 -32.36 -29.71 27.56
C TRP A 723 -33.15 -30.13 26.31
N SER A 724 -32.75 -31.22 25.65
CA SER A 724 -33.51 -31.78 24.52
C SER A 724 -34.92 -32.28 24.92
N THR A 725 -35.20 -32.37 26.23
CA THR A 725 -36.53 -32.60 26.80
C THR A 725 -37.43 -31.36 26.81
N GLY A 726 -36.86 -30.17 26.57
CA GLY A 726 -37.52 -28.86 26.64
C GLY A 726 -37.43 -28.18 28.01
N GLU A 727 -36.79 -28.82 28.99
CA GLU A 727 -36.59 -28.27 30.33
C GLU A 727 -35.46 -27.22 30.34
N THR A 728 -35.49 -26.28 31.28
CA THR A 728 -34.51 -25.18 31.41
C THR A 728 -33.83 -25.12 32.78
N SER A 729 -34.10 -26.11 33.65
CA SER A 729 -33.53 -26.24 34.99
C SER A 729 -32.07 -26.71 34.93
N LYS A 730 -31.26 -26.35 35.95
CA LYS A 730 -29.86 -26.82 36.08
C LYS A 730 -29.75 -28.35 36.27
N SER A 731 -30.78 -28.97 36.83
CA SER A 731 -30.88 -30.42 36.97
C SER A 731 -32.23 -30.92 36.49
N ILE A 732 -32.23 -32.10 35.85
CA ILE A 732 -33.42 -32.76 35.31
C ILE A 732 -33.42 -34.26 35.63
N VAL A 733 -34.59 -34.89 35.58
CA VAL A 733 -34.75 -36.35 35.76
C VAL A 733 -35.02 -37.01 34.40
N ILE A 734 -34.18 -37.97 34.03
CA ILE A 734 -34.19 -38.63 32.72
C ILE A 734 -34.57 -40.10 32.90
N GLY A 735 -35.50 -40.61 32.09
CA GLY A 735 -35.82 -42.04 32.05
C GLY A 735 -34.77 -42.84 31.28
N VAL A 736 -34.29 -43.96 31.84
CA VAL A 736 -33.21 -44.78 31.26
C VAL A 736 -33.59 -45.48 29.94
N ASN A 737 -34.88 -45.51 29.62
CA ASN A 737 -35.42 -46.07 28.37
C ASN A 737 -35.51 -45.03 27.24
N LYS A 738 -35.15 -43.77 27.49
CA LYS A 738 -35.09 -42.72 26.45
C LYS A 738 -33.67 -42.66 25.87
N GLY A 739 -33.57 -42.34 24.58
CA GLY A 739 -32.28 -42.10 23.92
C GLY A 739 -31.51 -40.95 24.56
N PRO A 740 -30.22 -40.76 24.22
CA PRO A 740 -29.35 -39.77 24.85
C PRO A 740 -29.99 -38.38 24.85
N VAL A 741 -29.91 -37.69 26.00
CA VAL A 741 -30.39 -36.31 26.16
C VAL A 741 -29.23 -35.36 25.96
N THR A 742 -29.43 -34.29 25.20
CA THR A 742 -28.43 -33.25 25.00
C THR A 742 -28.80 -32.05 25.88
N VAL A 743 -27.82 -31.47 26.57
CA VAL A 743 -27.96 -30.16 27.20
C VAL A 743 -27.25 -29.12 26.36
N THR A 744 -27.95 -28.05 26.03
CA THR A 744 -27.39 -26.88 25.36
C THR A 744 -27.39 -25.72 26.35
N VAL A 745 -26.23 -25.15 26.58
CA VAL A 745 -26.09 -23.86 27.28
C VAL A 745 -25.83 -22.79 26.23
N SER A 746 -26.60 -21.71 26.26
CA SER A 746 -26.43 -20.57 25.36
C SER A 746 -26.21 -19.31 26.17
N ASP A 747 -25.23 -18.51 25.80
CA ASP A 747 -24.96 -17.22 26.44
C ASP A 747 -26.20 -16.30 26.42
N LYS A 748 -26.50 -15.67 27.56
CA LYS A 748 -27.68 -14.82 27.72
C LYS A 748 -27.60 -13.53 26.89
N ILE A 749 -26.40 -13.02 26.67
CA ILE A 749 -26.12 -11.79 25.93
C ILE A 749 -25.82 -12.11 24.46
N CYS A 750 -25.15 -13.25 24.21
CA CYS A 750 -24.71 -13.70 22.89
C CYS A 750 -25.35 -15.04 22.50
N PRO A 751 -26.62 -15.07 22.04
CA PRO A 751 -27.34 -16.32 21.82
C PRO A 751 -26.64 -17.30 20.87
N ASP A 752 -25.82 -16.83 19.93
CA ASP A 752 -25.07 -17.67 19.00
C ASP A 752 -23.87 -18.39 19.63
N ASN A 753 -23.38 -17.91 20.78
CA ASN A 753 -22.37 -18.60 21.58
C ASN A 753 -23.05 -19.68 22.42
N LYS A 754 -23.04 -20.90 21.90
CA LYS A 754 -23.64 -22.07 22.55
C LYS A 754 -22.61 -23.17 22.71
N ASP A 755 -22.73 -23.88 23.82
CA ASP A 755 -22.05 -25.15 24.02
C ASP A 755 -23.09 -26.24 24.23
N SER A 756 -22.80 -27.45 23.79
CA SER A 756 -23.75 -28.57 23.88
C SER A 756 -23.02 -29.85 24.19
N GLU A 757 -23.51 -30.54 25.21
CA GLU A 757 -22.96 -31.81 25.64
C GLU A 757 -24.06 -32.88 25.61
N ILE A 758 -23.70 -34.05 25.09
CA ILE A 758 -24.57 -35.21 25.11
C ILE A 758 -24.39 -35.86 26.48
N VAL A 759 -25.45 -35.94 27.26
CA VAL A 759 -25.45 -36.63 28.54
C VAL A 759 -25.52 -38.12 28.27
N PRO A 760 -24.46 -38.89 28.60
CA PRO A 760 -24.50 -40.34 28.43
C PRO A 760 -25.54 -40.89 29.42
N ILE A 761 -26.65 -41.40 28.89
CA ILE A 761 -27.61 -42.14 29.71
C ILE A 761 -27.03 -43.54 29.88
N PRO A 762 -26.76 -43.99 31.11
CA PRO A 762 -26.16 -45.28 31.35
C PRO A 762 -27.18 -46.37 30.98
N VAL A 763 -26.87 -47.10 29.91
CA VAL A 763 -27.66 -48.26 29.47
C VAL A 763 -27.63 -49.31 30.59
N ILE A 764 -28.76 -49.97 30.85
CA ILE A 764 -28.77 -51.18 31.68
C ILE A 764 -28.06 -52.27 30.85
N ASN A 765 -26.75 -52.37 30.98
CA ASN A 765 -25.96 -53.41 30.32
C ASN A 765 -26.15 -54.73 31.08
N PHE A 766 -26.77 -55.70 30.42
CA PHE A 766 -26.83 -57.08 30.89
C PHE A 766 -25.59 -57.83 30.41
N LEU A 767 -25.07 -58.75 31.24
CA LEU A 767 -23.97 -59.70 30.99
C LEU A 767 -23.67 -59.91 29.49
N GLN A 768 -22.64 -59.24 28.95
CA GLN A 768 -22.33 -59.31 27.51
C GLN A 768 -21.54 -60.57 27.12
N SER A 769 -20.71 -61.11 28.03
CA SER A 769 -19.94 -62.35 27.80
C SER A 769 -19.89 -63.22 29.07
N LEU A 770 -19.91 -64.54 28.87
CA LEU A 770 -19.66 -65.57 29.88
C LEU A 770 -18.79 -66.61 29.16
N GLU A 771 -17.59 -66.87 29.66
CA GLU A 771 -16.62 -67.76 29.01
C GLU A 771 -16.04 -68.77 30.02
N ILE A 772 -15.70 -69.96 29.53
CA ILE A 772 -15.01 -70.99 30.30
C ILE A 772 -13.57 -71.01 29.83
N ASP A 773 -12.64 -70.78 30.74
CA ASP A 773 -11.20 -70.82 30.48
C ASP A 773 -10.55 -72.02 31.16
N PHE A 774 -9.36 -72.41 30.74
CA PHE A 774 -8.56 -73.47 31.36
C PHE A 774 -7.18 -72.94 31.76
N ASP A 775 -6.66 -73.45 32.86
CA ASP A 775 -5.54 -72.86 33.59
C ASP A 775 -4.17 -72.96 32.89
N ARG A 776 -4.01 -73.87 31.92
CA ARG A 776 -2.76 -74.09 31.18
C ARG A 776 -2.98 -74.74 29.80
N PRO A 777 -2.06 -74.55 28.84
CA PRO A 777 -2.08 -75.26 27.55
C PRO A 777 -2.10 -76.78 27.73
N VAL A 778 -2.83 -77.48 26.85
CA VAL A 778 -3.09 -78.92 26.95
C VAL A 778 -1.90 -79.72 26.39
N GLU A 779 -0.98 -80.13 27.26
CA GLU A 779 0.11 -81.07 26.93
C GLU A 779 -0.35 -82.51 27.23
N CYS A 780 -0.12 -83.48 26.32
CA CYS A 780 -0.45 -84.90 26.52
C CYS A 780 0.19 -85.40 27.84
N ILE A 781 -0.57 -85.53 28.94
CA ILE A 781 -0.39 -86.50 30.04
C ILE A 781 -1.56 -86.40 31.04
N ASN A 782 -1.81 -87.53 31.72
CA ASN A 782 -2.90 -87.88 32.67
C ASN A 782 -3.12 -86.96 33.91
N ASP A 783 -2.97 -85.64 33.80
CA ASP A 783 -3.31 -84.71 34.89
C ASP A 783 -4.64 -84.00 34.63
N LYS A 784 -5.40 -83.82 35.72
CA LYS A 784 -6.69 -83.10 35.72
C LYS A 784 -6.51 -81.67 35.23
N ILE A 785 -7.39 -81.21 34.34
CA ILE A 785 -7.41 -79.83 33.83
C ILE A 785 -8.45 -79.02 34.61
N LEU A 786 -8.09 -77.82 35.06
CA LEU A 786 -8.99 -76.95 35.81
C LEU A 786 -9.72 -75.99 34.85
N LEU A 787 -11.01 -76.21 34.64
CA LEU A 787 -11.87 -75.25 33.96
C LEU A 787 -12.36 -74.19 34.94
N THR A 788 -12.24 -72.91 34.61
CA THR A 788 -12.67 -71.78 35.43
C THR A 788 -13.61 -70.86 34.66
N VAL A 789 -14.72 -70.46 35.28
CA VAL A 789 -15.62 -69.46 34.68
C VAL A 789 -14.99 -68.07 34.76
N LYS A 790 -14.83 -67.43 33.60
CA LYS A 790 -14.46 -66.02 33.47
C LYS A 790 -15.65 -65.18 33.05
N PHE A 791 -15.86 -64.09 33.76
CA PHE A 791 -16.81 -63.03 33.45
C PHE A 791 -16.21 -61.70 33.91
N ASP A 792 -16.68 -60.61 33.33
CA ASP A 792 -16.20 -59.26 33.62
C ASP A 792 -16.54 -58.84 35.06
N GLU A 793 -15.52 -58.77 35.92
CA GLU A 793 -15.66 -58.41 37.33
C GLU A 793 -16.00 -56.93 37.54
N SER A 794 -15.90 -56.09 36.50
CA SER A 794 -16.35 -54.69 36.56
C SER A 794 -17.88 -54.54 36.50
N VAL A 795 -18.60 -55.61 36.15
CA VAL A 795 -20.06 -55.65 36.00
C VAL A 795 -20.73 -56.49 37.11
N LEU A 796 -19.99 -57.39 37.77
CA LEU A 796 -20.54 -58.43 38.65
C LEU A 796 -19.67 -58.66 39.90
N SER A 797 -20.27 -58.58 41.09
CA SER A 797 -19.65 -59.06 42.34
C SER A 797 -20.10 -60.50 42.65
N LEU A 798 -19.14 -61.41 42.79
CA LEU A 798 -19.34 -62.85 43.09
C LEU A 798 -20.21 -63.15 44.31
N THR A 799 -20.44 -62.18 45.20
CA THR A 799 -21.24 -62.38 46.40
C THR A 799 -22.73 -62.64 46.11
N ASN A 800 -23.23 -62.33 44.91
CA ASN A 800 -24.66 -62.44 44.55
C ASN A 800 -24.98 -63.31 43.31
N ALA A 801 -24.00 -64.05 42.77
CA ALA A 801 -24.19 -64.91 41.59
C ALA A 801 -24.26 -66.39 41.97
N ASN A 802 -25.23 -67.13 41.39
CA ASN A 802 -25.35 -68.58 41.55
C ASN A 802 -24.81 -69.31 40.31
N ILE A 803 -23.80 -70.17 40.47
CA ILE A 803 -23.08 -70.87 39.39
C ILE A 803 -23.45 -72.37 39.44
N ILE A 804 -23.80 -72.97 38.31
CA ILE A 804 -24.09 -74.42 38.20
C ILE A 804 -23.47 -74.98 36.91
N TRP A 805 -22.60 -75.98 37.03
CA TRP A 805 -21.98 -76.70 35.91
C TRP A 805 -22.80 -77.90 35.45
N SER A 806 -22.58 -78.38 34.23
CA SER A 806 -23.19 -79.61 33.68
C SER A 806 -22.80 -80.87 34.44
N THR A 807 -21.69 -80.81 35.20
CA THR A 807 -21.26 -81.84 36.14
C THR A 807 -22.05 -81.83 37.46
N GLY A 808 -22.86 -80.80 37.70
CA GLY A 808 -23.63 -80.58 38.93
C GLY A 808 -22.91 -79.77 40.01
N GLU A 809 -21.65 -79.42 39.79
CA GLU A 809 -20.85 -78.61 40.73
C GLU A 809 -21.24 -77.12 40.67
N THR A 810 -21.07 -76.40 41.79
CA THR A 810 -21.47 -74.97 41.91
C THR A 810 -20.31 -74.02 42.21
N THR A 811 -19.07 -74.51 42.09
CA THR A 811 -17.84 -73.75 42.32
C THR A 811 -17.45 -72.94 41.09
N ARG A 812 -16.62 -71.91 41.27
CA ARG A 812 -16.12 -71.07 40.15
C ARG A 812 -15.24 -71.86 39.16
N SER A 813 -14.69 -72.99 39.59
CA SER A 813 -13.90 -73.89 38.76
C SER A 813 -14.21 -75.37 39.03
N ILE A 814 -13.98 -76.22 38.03
CA ILE A 814 -14.15 -77.68 38.07
C ILE A 814 -12.93 -78.39 37.47
N GLN A 815 -12.63 -79.62 37.88
CA GLN A 815 -11.53 -80.43 37.32
C GLN A 815 -12.06 -81.52 36.40
N ILE A 816 -11.50 -81.62 35.19
CA ILE A 816 -11.93 -82.58 34.15
C ILE A 816 -10.78 -83.51 33.70
N THR A 817 -11.12 -84.70 33.21
CA THR A 817 -10.17 -85.72 32.74
C THR A 817 -10.48 -86.32 31.36
N ASP A 818 -11.69 -86.11 30.84
CA ASP A 818 -12.17 -86.74 29.59
C ASP A 818 -12.61 -85.69 28.56
N ASN A 819 -12.48 -86.03 27.28
CA ASN A 819 -13.07 -85.26 26.18
C ASN A 819 -14.59 -85.16 26.34
N GLY A 820 -15.15 -83.98 26.09
CA GLY A 820 -16.58 -83.76 26.19
C GLY A 820 -16.96 -82.28 26.27
N THR A 821 -18.26 -82.01 26.19
CA THR A 821 -18.79 -80.66 26.33
C THR A 821 -19.16 -80.37 27.78
N TYR A 822 -18.50 -79.39 28.38
CA TYR A 822 -18.80 -78.88 29.72
C TYR A 822 -19.55 -77.57 29.59
N SER A 823 -20.68 -77.42 30.27
CA SER A 823 -21.44 -76.18 30.28
C SER A 823 -21.63 -75.62 31.69
N VAL A 824 -21.76 -74.31 31.81
CA VAL A 824 -22.00 -73.62 33.06
C VAL A 824 -23.12 -72.61 32.89
N THR A 825 -24.02 -72.54 33.86
CA THR A 825 -25.08 -71.54 33.94
C THR A 825 -24.85 -70.65 35.14
N VAL A 826 -24.78 -69.34 34.92
CA VAL A 826 -24.66 -68.32 35.96
C VAL A 826 -25.96 -67.53 36.01
N THR A 827 -26.55 -67.45 37.21
CA THR A 827 -27.78 -66.68 37.47
C THR A 827 -27.46 -65.54 38.41
N GLU A 828 -27.76 -64.31 37.98
CA GLU A 828 -27.62 -63.11 38.81
C GLU A 828 -29.00 -62.47 39.04
N LYS A 829 -29.16 -61.84 40.20
CA LYS A 829 -30.33 -61.04 40.54
C LYS A 829 -29.95 -59.56 40.70
N ASN A 830 -29.82 -58.85 39.58
CA ASN A 830 -29.59 -57.40 39.55
C ASN A 830 -30.61 -56.69 38.63
N CYS A 831 -31.70 -56.22 39.24
CA CYS A 831 -32.81 -55.46 38.62
C CYS A 831 -33.68 -56.23 37.59
N ALA A 832 -33.25 -57.41 37.12
CA ALA A 832 -34.06 -58.51 36.56
C ALA A 832 -33.37 -59.87 36.84
N ILE A 833 -34.11 -60.99 36.86
CA ILE A 833 -33.49 -62.33 36.95
C ILE A 833 -32.91 -62.65 35.59
N ASN A 834 -31.58 -62.72 35.48
CA ASN A 834 -30.89 -63.02 34.23
C ASN A 834 -30.07 -64.29 34.39
N THR A 835 -30.34 -65.27 33.52
CA THR A 835 -29.60 -66.52 33.41
C THR A 835 -28.77 -66.51 32.14
N LYS A 836 -27.46 -66.76 32.24
CA LYS A 836 -26.59 -66.93 31.08
C LYS A 836 -25.82 -68.23 31.18
N SER A 837 -25.70 -68.93 30.05
CA SER A 837 -24.99 -70.20 29.96
C SER A 837 -23.84 -70.12 28.97
N ALA A 838 -22.71 -70.76 29.29
CA ALA A 838 -21.58 -70.96 28.40
C ALA A 838 -21.28 -72.46 28.31
N SER A 839 -20.75 -72.90 27.16
CA SER A 839 -20.34 -74.28 26.95
C SER A 839 -19.00 -74.34 26.23
N LEU A 840 -18.10 -75.20 26.71
CA LEU A 840 -16.80 -75.48 26.12
C LEU A 840 -16.79 -76.95 25.70
N ASN A 841 -16.54 -77.20 24.41
CA ASN A 841 -16.20 -78.54 23.95
C ASN A 841 -14.69 -78.74 24.08
N PHE A 842 -14.28 -79.68 24.91
CA PHE A 842 -12.88 -79.91 25.24
C PHE A 842 -12.36 -81.18 24.55
N GLU A 843 -11.27 -81.06 23.79
CA GLU A 843 -10.62 -82.15 23.05
C GLU A 843 -9.09 -82.11 23.19
N PHE A 844 -8.44 -83.26 23.45
CA PHE A 844 -6.98 -83.39 23.45
C PHE A 844 -6.37 -83.29 22.03
N PRO A 845 -5.21 -82.63 21.84
CA PRO A 845 -4.63 -82.37 20.52
C PRO A 845 -4.10 -83.64 19.80
N LEU A 846 -4.15 -83.61 18.46
CA LEU A 846 -3.62 -84.63 17.54
C LEU A 846 -2.28 -84.17 16.93
N PRO A 847 -1.28 -85.05 16.70
CA PRO A 847 -0.04 -84.69 16.01
C PRO A 847 -0.28 -84.38 14.51
N THR A 848 0.47 -83.42 13.95
CA THR A 848 0.38 -83.04 12.52
C THR A 848 1.64 -83.45 11.76
N ALA A 849 1.46 -83.97 10.53
CA ALA A 849 2.54 -84.47 9.67
C ALA A 849 2.43 -83.87 8.26
N SER A 850 3.56 -83.44 7.69
CA SER A 850 3.65 -82.85 6.35
C SER A 850 4.73 -83.52 5.50
N ILE A 851 4.52 -83.60 4.19
CA ILE A 851 5.42 -84.28 3.25
C ILE A 851 5.97 -83.26 2.25
N VAL A 852 7.28 -83.23 2.05
CA VAL A 852 7.95 -82.24 1.19
C VAL A 852 8.87 -82.91 0.16
N PRO A 853 8.80 -82.55 -1.14
CA PRO A 853 9.74 -83.01 -2.15
C PRO A 853 11.09 -82.30 -2.04
N ASP A 854 12.19 -83.04 -2.23
CA ASP A 854 13.52 -82.46 -2.39
C ASP A 854 13.73 -82.05 -3.86
N SER A 855 13.75 -80.75 -4.11
CA SER A 855 13.89 -80.16 -5.45
C SER A 855 15.27 -80.37 -6.09
N SER A 856 16.26 -80.91 -5.36
CA SER A 856 17.61 -81.15 -5.87
C SER A 856 17.80 -82.49 -6.61
N SER A 857 16.83 -83.41 -6.53
CA SER A 857 17.01 -84.81 -6.97
C SER A 857 16.52 -85.13 -8.40
N LEU A 858 16.11 -84.16 -9.21
CA LEU A 858 15.56 -84.41 -10.55
C LEU A 858 16.62 -84.83 -11.60
N CYS A 859 17.91 -84.66 -11.31
CA CYS A 859 18.97 -84.79 -12.33
C CYS A 859 19.78 -86.10 -12.28
N SER A 860 19.40 -87.10 -11.47
CA SER A 860 20.31 -88.23 -11.19
C SER A 860 19.74 -89.65 -11.33
N ASN A 861 18.57 -89.86 -11.96
CA ASN A 861 18.09 -91.14 -12.57
C ASN A 861 16.54 -91.23 -12.70
N GLY A 862 15.80 -90.12 -12.76
CA GLY A 862 14.35 -90.15 -12.97
C GLY A 862 13.52 -90.53 -11.73
N THR A 863 14.00 -90.26 -10.52
CA THR A 863 13.26 -90.45 -9.26
C THR A 863 13.34 -89.20 -8.37
N ILE A 864 12.28 -88.88 -7.63
CA ILE A 864 12.24 -87.76 -6.68
C ILE A 864 12.18 -88.28 -5.23
N LEU A 865 12.99 -87.70 -4.34
CA LEU A 865 12.98 -88.00 -2.90
C LEU A 865 11.93 -87.14 -2.18
N PHE A 866 11.04 -87.77 -1.41
CA PHE A 866 10.09 -87.09 -0.53
C PHE A 866 10.41 -87.37 0.93
N THR A 867 10.43 -86.33 1.76
CA THR A 867 10.77 -86.42 3.19
C THR A 867 9.57 -86.03 4.06
N LEU A 868 9.32 -86.79 5.12
CA LEU A 868 8.34 -86.52 6.16
C LEU A 868 8.89 -85.50 7.16
N ILE A 869 8.14 -84.43 7.38
CA ILE A 869 8.38 -83.44 8.42
C ILE A 869 7.23 -83.52 9.44
N LEU A 870 7.59 -83.79 10.69
CA LEU A 870 6.67 -83.72 11.82
C LEU A 870 6.73 -82.31 12.39
N ASN A 871 5.61 -81.62 12.41
CA ASN A 871 5.52 -80.26 12.94
C ASN A 871 5.14 -80.35 14.42
N ASP A 872 6.08 -79.94 15.27
CA ASP A 872 6.07 -80.19 16.71
C ASP A 872 5.56 -78.99 17.52
N ASP A 873 4.71 -78.15 16.92
CA ASP A 873 4.34 -76.84 17.48
C ASP A 873 3.58 -76.93 18.82
N ASN A 874 3.10 -78.11 19.24
CA ASN A 874 2.31 -78.27 20.47
C ASN A 874 2.73 -79.41 21.44
N ALA A 875 3.64 -80.33 21.10
CA ALA A 875 4.23 -81.31 22.04
C ALA A 875 5.28 -82.20 21.34
N PRO A 876 6.49 -82.43 21.90
CA PRO A 876 7.54 -83.20 21.24
C PRO A 876 7.19 -84.68 21.04
N ILE A 877 7.05 -85.12 19.79
CA ILE A 877 6.81 -86.53 19.46
C ILE A 877 8.10 -87.34 19.64
N ASN A 878 8.26 -87.97 20.80
CA ASN A 878 9.40 -88.84 21.09
C ASN A 878 9.19 -90.23 20.47
N ASN A 879 9.97 -90.54 19.42
CA ASN A 879 10.06 -91.86 18.77
C ASN A 879 8.79 -92.28 17.96
N PRO A 880 8.42 -91.51 16.92
CA PRO A 880 7.21 -91.75 16.11
C PRO A 880 7.27 -93.09 15.37
N GLN A 881 6.16 -93.84 15.36
CA GLN A 881 5.98 -94.98 14.47
C GLN A 881 5.45 -94.50 13.12
N ILE A 882 6.23 -94.70 12.05
CA ILE A 882 5.94 -94.23 10.68
C ILE A 882 5.63 -95.43 9.77
N LEU A 883 4.57 -95.33 8.96
CA LEU A 883 4.24 -96.31 7.92
C LEU A 883 3.71 -95.64 6.65
N TRP A 884 4.43 -95.79 5.53
CA TRP A 884 4.03 -95.29 4.21
C TRP A 884 3.15 -96.29 3.45
N SER A 885 2.36 -95.81 2.48
CA SER A 885 1.58 -96.64 1.55
C SER A 885 2.44 -97.57 0.69
N THR A 886 3.74 -97.26 0.56
CA THR A 886 4.75 -98.11 -0.07
C THR A 886 5.23 -99.26 0.82
N GLY A 887 4.82 -99.29 2.10
CA GLY A 887 5.30 -100.22 3.13
C GLY A 887 6.58 -99.78 3.84
N ALA A 888 7.19 -98.66 3.45
CA ALA A 888 8.38 -98.13 4.12
C ALA A 888 8.05 -97.58 5.52
N THR A 889 9.00 -97.67 6.44
CA THR A 889 8.91 -97.13 7.82
C THR A 889 9.94 -96.03 8.10
N THR A 890 10.62 -95.56 7.06
CA THR A 890 11.65 -94.51 7.09
C THR A 890 11.04 -93.11 7.03
N SER A 891 11.81 -92.08 7.41
CA SER A 891 11.38 -90.67 7.33
C SER A 891 11.38 -90.10 5.90
N SER A 892 11.78 -90.88 4.89
CA SER A 892 11.71 -90.49 3.47
C SER A 892 11.47 -91.69 2.56
N ILE A 893 10.96 -91.42 1.35
CA ILE A 893 10.71 -92.41 0.28
C ILE A 893 11.15 -91.86 -1.09
N LEU A 894 11.59 -92.75 -2.00
CA LEU A 894 11.90 -92.44 -3.39
C LEU A 894 10.72 -92.81 -4.29
N ILE A 895 10.30 -91.90 -5.16
CA ILE A 895 9.16 -92.07 -6.08
C ILE A 895 9.64 -91.98 -7.53
N SER A 896 9.21 -92.93 -8.37
CA SER A 896 9.62 -93.08 -9.77
C SER A 896 8.45 -93.14 -10.76
N GLN A 897 7.20 -93.08 -10.29
CA GLN A 897 6.00 -93.17 -11.12
C GLN A 897 4.93 -92.19 -10.62
N ASN A 898 4.04 -91.78 -11.53
CA ASN A 898 2.89 -90.96 -11.16
C ASN A 898 1.92 -91.77 -10.29
N GLY A 899 1.39 -91.18 -9.23
CA GLY A 899 0.45 -91.86 -8.33
C GLY A 899 0.22 -91.12 -7.01
N THR A 900 -0.69 -91.67 -6.20
CA THR A 900 -1.02 -91.15 -4.86
C THR A 900 -0.29 -91.93 -3.77
N TYR A 901 0.36 -91.23 -2.85
CA TYR A 901 1.14 -91.79 -1.74
C TYR A 901 0.60 -91.28 -0.40
N SER A 902 0.62 -92.11 0.65
CA SER A 902 0.17 -91.72 2.00
C SER A 902 1.13 -92.19 3.09
N VAL A 903 1.09 -91.55 4.26
CA VAL A 903 1.87 -91.93 5.45
C VAL A 903 1.02 -91.81 6.71
N THR A 904 1.10 -92.82 7.58
CA THR A 904 0.49 -92.83 8.90
C THR A 904 1.58 -92.68 9.97
N VAL A 905 1.34 -91.78 10.93
CA VAL A 905 2.23 -91.52 12.07
C VAL A 905 1.47 -91.73 13.37
N SER A 906 2.06 -92.43 14.33
CA SER A 906 1.48 -92.64 15.66
C SER A 906 2.52 -92.50 16.78
N ASP A 907 2.11 -91.89 17.89
CA ASP A 907 2.90 -91.76 19.12
C ASP A 907 2.53 -92.88 20.12
N PRO A 908 3.49 -93.68 20.61
CA PRO A 908 3.25 -94.70 21.64
C PRO A 908 2.76 -94.17 23.01
N GLN A 909 3.00 -92.90 23.35
CA GLN A 909 2.63 -92.33 24.67
C GLN A 909 1.22 -91.74 24.72
N CYS A 910 0.65 -91.32 23.59
CA CYS A 910 -0.73 -90.85 23.48
C CYS A 910 -1.58 -91.92 22.74
N LEU A 911 -1.84 -93.04 23.45
CA LEU A 911 -2.35 -94.35 22.98
C LEU A 911 -3.68 -94.38 22.18
N LYS A 912 -4.30 -93.25 21.86
CA LYS A 912 -5.60 -93.20 21.13
C LYS A 912 -5.60 -92.41 19.82
N ASN A 913 -4.49 -91.80 19.42
CA ASN A 913 -4.48 -90.81 18.36
C ASN A 913 -3.48 -91.15 17.23
N LYS A 914 -3.99 -91.49 16.04
CA LYS A 914 -3.21 -91.72 14.80
C LYS A 914 -3.50 -90.61 13.80
N THR A 915 -2.48 -90.11 13.09
CA THR A 915 -2.64 -89.15 12.00
C THR A 915 -2.20 -89.77 10.66
N SER A 916 -2.90 -89.48 9.57
CA SER A 916 -2.56 -89.98 8.23
C SER A 916 -2.67 -88.83 7.22
N THR A 917 -1.65 -88.67 6.37
CA THR A 917 -1.61 -87.65 5.31
C THR A 917 -1.29 -88.28 3.95
N GLN A 918 -1.78 -87.69 2.85
CA GLN A 918 -1.63 -88.21 1.48
C GLN A 918 -1.35 -87.10 0.46
N PHE A 919 -0.62 -87.41 -0.62
CA PHE A 919 -0.33 -86.49 -1.74
C PHE A 919 -0.28 -87.23 -3.08
N GLU A 920 -0.44 -86.50 -4.19
CA GLU A 920 -0.40 -87.01 -5.56
C GLU A 920 0.78 -86.42 -6.33
N PHE A 921 1.49 -87.24 -7.12
CA PHE A 921 2.69 -86.83 -7.86
C PHE A 921 2.58 -87.15 -9.36
N SER A 922 3.02 -86.21 -10.22
CA SER A 922 3.13 -86.39 -11.68
C SER A 922 4.36 -85.70 -12.31
N PHE A 923 5.07 -86.36 -13.24
CA PHE A 923 6.19 -85.73 -13.98
C PHE A 923 5.73 -84.62 -14.97
N PRO A 924 6.47 -83.50 -15.09
CA PRO A 924 6.14 -82.40 -16.01
C PRO A 924 6.54 -82.69 -17.49
N ASP A 925 5.69 -82.26 -18.43
CA ASP A 925 5.86 -82.43 -19.89
C ASP A 925 6.81 -81.34 -20.44
N ALA A 926 8.08 -81.69 -20.73
CA ALA A 926 9.14 -80.73 -21.06
C ALA A 926 9.68 -80.93 -22.49
N ARG A 927 9.31 -80.06 -23.44
CA ARG A 927 9.83 -80.06 -24.83
C ARG A 927 10.81 -78.91 -25.09
N LEU A 928 11.77 -79.10 -25.98
CA LEU A 928 12.65 -78.04 -26.50
C LEU A 928 11.85 -76.92 -27.18
N ARG A 929 12.32 -75.68 -27.03
CA ARG A 929 11.70 -74.49 -27.63
C ARG A 929 12.71 -73.75 -28.49
N PHE A 930 12.25 -73.13 -29.57
CA PHE A 930 13.09 -72.39 -30.51
C PHE A 930 12.55 -70.97 -30.69
N ALA A 931 13.44 -70.01 -30.93
CA ALA A 931 13.06 -68.65 -31.31
C ALA A 931 12.51 -68.61 -32.74
N SER A 932 11.71 -67.59 -33.07
CA SER A 932 11.18 -67.38 -34.43
C SER A 932 12.04 -66.46 -35.31
N ALA A 933 13.02 -65.75 -34.73
CA ALA A 933 13.98 -64.91 -35.46
C ALA A 933 15.26 -64.69 -34.63
N PHE A 934 16.39 -64.41 -35.29
CA PHE A 934 17.68 -64.11 -34.63
C PHE A 934 18.55 -63.14 -35.46
N PHE A 935 19.57 -62.54 -34.82
CA PHE A 935 20.43 -61.48 -35.39
C PHE A 935 21.92 -61.87 -35.35
N PRO A 936 22.56 -62.24 -36.47
CA PRO A 936 23.99 -62.57 -36.51
C PRO A 936 24.87 -61.37 -36.13
N ALA A 937 25.89 -61.58 -35.29
CA ALA A 937 26.82 -60.53 -34.89
C ALA A 937 27.70 -60.05 -36.07
N THR A 938 27.70 -58.74 -36.37
CA THR A 938 28.66 -58.09 -37.28
C THR A 938 29.97 -57.79 -36.55
N ARG A 939 31.10 -57.82 -37.26
CA ARG A 939 32.47 -57.90 -36.72
C ARG A 939 32.95 -56.69 -35.88
N ASP A 940 32.10 -55.73 -35.51
CA ASP A 940 32.58 -54.46 -34.93
C ASP A 940 31.73 -53.80 -33.83
N THR A 941 30.84 -54.51 -33.12
CA THR A 941 30.29 -53.97 -31.86
C THR A 941 30.15 -55.02 -30.77
N VAL A 942 30.93 -54.83 -29.70
CA VAL A 942 30.80 -55.53 -28.41
C VAL A 942 29.70 -54.81 -27.64
N THR A 943 28.44 -55.28 -27.71
CA THR A 943 27.43 -55.19 -26.63
C THR A 943 26.09 -55.84 -27.05
N LEU A 944 25.64 -56.80 -26.21
CA LEU A 944 24.37 -57.57 -26.22
C LEU A 944 24.42 -58.95 -26.92
N GLU A 945 24.82 -59.98 -26.15
CA GLU A 945 24.82 -61.41 -26.50
C GLU A 945 23.43 -62.10 -26.40
N TYR A 946 22.35 -61.47 -26.86
CA TYR A 946 21.06 -62.16 -26.95
C TYR A 946 20.71 -62.42 -28.42
N ASN A 947 20.61 -63.71 -28.78
CA ASN A 947 20.23 -64.23 -30.11
C ASN A 947 21.25 -63.96 -31.25
N ALA A 948 22.55 -64.03 -30.94
CA ALA A 948 23.63 -63.96 -31.94
C ALA A 948 23.74 -65.22 -32.83
N THR A 949 23.20 -66.33 -32.32
CA THR A 949 23.11 -67.65 -32.96
C THR A 949 21.70 -68.20 -32.78
N PHE A 950 21.37 -69.24 -33.55
CA PHE A 950 20.07 -69.90 -33.55
C PHE A 950 20.17 -71.36 -33.16
N GLY A 951 19.53 -71.70 -32.03
CA GLY A 951 19.45 -73.04 -31.46
C GLY A 951 18.30 -73.18 -30.44
N PRO A 952 18.17 -74.34 -29.78
CA PRO A 952 17.13 -74.60 -28.80
C PRO A 952 17.39 -73.87 -27.48
N TYR A 953 16.35 -73.24 -26.92
CA TYR A 953 16.40 -72.65 -25.59
C TYR A 953 16.16 -73.70 -24.50
N LEU A 954 17.21 -73.98 -23.72
CA LEU A 954 17.19 -74.83 -22.54
C LEU A 954 16.91 -73.96 -21.31
N GLY A 955 15.63 -73.84 -20.92
CA GLY A 955 15.29 -73.16 -19.65
C GLY A 955 15.88 -73.88 -18.43
N ASN A 956 15.73 -73.30 -17.23
CA ASN A 956 16.29 -73.83 -15.97
C ASN A 956 15.77 -75.23 -15.54
N THR A 957 14.87 -75.82 -16.31
CA THR A 957 14.17 -77.08 -15.99
C THR A 957 14.73 -78.29 -16.75
N LEU A 958 15.60 -78.09 -17.74
CA LEU A 958 16.15 -79.17 -18.57
C LEU A 958 17.69 -79.15 -18.58
N CYS A 959 18.32 -80.24 -18.17
CA CYS A 959 19.78 -80.40 -18.25
C CYS A 959 20.20 -80.91 -19.65
N PRO A 960 21.25 -80.33 -20.28
CA PRO A 960 21.73 -80.75 -21.61
C PRO A 960 22.04 -82.25 -21.72
N GLU A 961 22.54 -82.86 -20.63
CA GLU A 961 22.93 -84.28 -20.57
C GLU A 961 21.75 -85.26 -20.68
N SER A 962 20.52 -84.79 -20.44
CA SER A 962 19.31 -85.62 -20.51
C SER A 962 18.77 -85.77 -21.94
N ILE A 963 19.30 -85.00 -22.89
CA ILE A 963 18.90 -85.02 -24.30
C ILE A 963 19.86 -85.92 -25.08
N LYS A 964 19.34 -87.00 -25.64
CA LYS A 964 20.11 -87.98 -26.43
C LYS A 964 19.64 -87.98 -27.88
N ASP A 965 20.46 -88.52 -28.78
CA ASP A 965 20.14 -88.68 -30.21
C ASP A 965 19.69 -87.37 -30.89
N TYR A 966 20.31 -86.24 -30.50
CA TYR A 966 20.00 -84.92 -31.03
C TYR A 966 20.48 -84.78 -32.47
N GLU A 967 19.59 -84.39 -33.37
CA GLU A 967 19.88 -84.06 -34.76
C GLU A 967 19.13 -82.78 -35.11
N PHE A 968 19.85 -81.75 -35.58
CA PHE A 968 19.27 -80.45 -35.92
C PHE A 968 19.69 -80.00 -37.31
N TYR A 969 18.71 -79.55 -38.09
CA TYR A 969 18.87 -79.19 -39.50
C TYR A 969 18.23 -77.84 -39.78
N ILE A 970 18.84 -77.06 -40.67
CA ILE A 970 18.28 -75.80 -41.19
C ILE A 970 18.39 -75.80 -42.72
N TYR A 971 17.30 -75.40 -43.37
CA TYR A 971 17.15 -75.35 -44.81
C TYR A 971 16.79 -73.93 -45.27
N ASN A 972 17.34 -73.50 -46.41
CA ASN A 972 16.89 -72.27 -47.08
C ASN A 972 15.55 -72.49 -47.81
N ARG A 973 14.93 -71.42 -48.34
CA ARG A 973 13.64 -71.49 -49.06
C ARG A 973 13.61 -72.41 -50.29
N TRP A 974 14.77 -72.81 -50.81
CA TRP A 974 14.90 -73.72 -51.95
C TRP A 974 15.05 -75.19 -51.52
N GLY A 975 14.97 -75.48 -50.21
CA GLY A 975 15.11 -76.83 -49.65
C GLY A 975 16.56 -77.31 -49.52
N GLN A 976 17.54 -76.41 -49.69
CA GLN A 976 18.96 -76.75 -49.51
C GLN A 976 19.34 -76.65 -48.03
N ASN A 977 19.97 -77.69 -47.50
CA ASN A 977 20.49 -77.73 -46.13
C ASN A 977 21.68 -76.77 -45.97
N VAL A 978 21.54 -75.77 -45.11
CA VAL A 978 22.55 -74.74 -44.82
C VAL A 978 23.26 -74.94 -43.48
N PHE A 979 22.67 -75.69 -42.53
CA PHE A 979 23.27 -76.01 -41.24
C PHE A 979 22.84 -77.39 -40.76
N THR A 980 23.77 -78.12 -40.13
CA THR A 980 23.48 -79.42 -39.51
C THR A 980 24.38 -79.62 -38.32
N THR A 981 23.82 -80.07 -37.20
CA THR A 981 24.60 -80.53 -36.05
C THR A 981 23.91 -81.71 -35.37
N ASN A 982 24.70 -82.49 -34.63
CA ASN A 982 24.24 -83.50 -33.69
C ASN A 982 24.59 -83.15 -32.24
N LYS A 983 25.06 -81.93 -32.00
CA LYS A 983 25.40 -81.40 -30.68
C LYS A 983 24.50 -80.24 -30.34
N ILE A 984 24.00 -80.22 -29.11
CA ILE A 984 22.98 -79.24 -28.72
C ILE A 984 23.59 -77.85 -28.48
N GLU A 985 24.86 -77.81 -28.12
CA GLU A 985 25.65 -76.59 -27.91
C GLU A 985 26.10 -75.91 -29.22
N GLU A 986 25.95 -76.56 -30.37
CA GLU A 986 26.33 -75.99 -31.66
C GLU A 986 25.12 -75.30 -32.32
N GLU A 987 25.11 -73.96 -32.25
CA GLU A 987 24.04 -73.15 -32.81
C GLU A 987 24.42 -72.52 -34.17
N TRP A 988 23.42 -72.22 -35.00
CA TRP A 988 23.66 -71.62 -36.32
C TRP A 988 23.87 -70.12 -36.23
N ASN A 989 24.98 -69.62 -36.77
CA ASN A 989 25.32 -68.20 -36.77
C ASN A 989 24.85 -67.42 -38.02
N GLY A 990 24.09 -68.05 -38.93
CA GLY A 990 23.59 -67.39 -40.14
C GLY A 990 24.51 -67.47 -41.37
N ASN A 991 25.67 -68.14 -41.31
CA ASN A 991 26.59 -68.27 -42.46
C ASN A 991 26.38 -69.56 -43.27
N LEU A 992 26.89 -69.58 -44.51
CA LEU A 992 26.88 -70.77 -45.38
C LEU A 992 27.84 -71.85 -44.85
N LYS A 993 27.45 -73.11 -44.99
CA LYS A 993 28.23 -74.27 -44.55
C LYS A 993 29.63 -74.24 -45.18
N ASN A 994 30.67 -74.22 -44.34
CA ASN A 994 32.11 -74.28 -44.67
C ASN A 994 32.77 -73.05 -45.33
N GLU A 995 32.16 -71.85 -45.31
CA GLU A 995 32.85 -70.61 -45.69
C GLU A 995 32.61 -69.51 -44.64
N THR A 996 33.65 -69.02 -43.97
CA THR A 996 33.54 -67.99 -42.91
C THR A 996 33.24 -66.58 -43.43
N ASP A 997 33.37 -66.33 -44.74
CA ASP A 997 33.27 -64.98 -45.34
C ASP A 997 32.17 -64.86 -46.43
N LYS A 998 31.27 -65.85 -46.56
CA LYS A 998 30.07 -65.72 -47.42
C LYS A 998 28.79 -65.84 -46.62
N GLU A 999 28.09 -64.73 -46.63
CA GLU A 999 26.84 -64.51 -45.91
C GLU A 999 25.63 -65.13 -46.65
N ASN A 1000 24.71 -65.75 -45.91
CA ASN A 1000 23.41 -66.15 -46.45
C ASN A 1000 22.50 -64.93 -46.71
N SER A 1001 21.56 -65.07 -47.65
CA SER A 1001 20.54 -64.06 -47.95
C SER A 1001 19.59 -63.82 -46.77
N LEU A 1002 19.18 -62.57 -46.57
CA LEU A 1002 18.15 -62.18 -45.59
C LEU A 1002 16.78 -62.72 -46.01
N GLU A 1003 16.49 -63.95 -45.59
CA GLU A 1003 15.28 -64.70 -45.95
C GLU A 1003 14.80 -65.54 -44.76
N SER A 1004 13.68 -66.23 -44.95
CA SER A 1004 13.17 -67.21 -44.02
C SER A 1004 13.81 -68.59 -44.25
N TYR A 1005 14.09 -69.29 -43.15
CA TYR A 1005 14.68 -70.62 -43.10
C TYR A 1005 13.77 -71.58 -42.34
N ILE A 1006 13.75 -72.85 -42.76
CA ILE A 1006 13.00 -73.90 -42.06
C ILE A 1006 13.99 -74.73 -41.25
N TRP A 1007 13.70 -74.93 -39.97
CA TRP A 1007 14.46 -75.79 -39.09
C TRP A 1007 13.68 -77.05 -38.73
N ALA A 1008 14.41 -78.14 -38.49
CA ALA A 1008 13.85 -79.40 -38.02
C ALA A 1008 14.80 -80.02 -36.99
N VAL A 1009 14.25 -80.60 -35.94
CA VAL A 1009 15.00 -81.25 -34.86
C VAL A 1009 14.42 -82.63 -34.54
N LYS A 1010 15.30 -83.57 -34.23
CA LYS A 1010 14.99 -84.86 -33.62
C LYS A 1010 15.81 -85.02 -32.34
N TYR A 1011 15.20 -85.51 -31.27
CA TYR A 1011 15.92 -85.84 -30.03
C TYR A 1011 15.12 -86.81 -29.14
N SER A 1012 15.81 -87.43 -28.18
CA SER A 1012 15.24 -88.31 -27.17
C SER A 1012 15.36 -87.67 -25.80
N LEU A 1013 14.25 -87.57 -25.05
CA LEU A 1013 14.24 -87.04 -23.68
C LEU A 1013 13.48 -88.01 -22.76
N PHE A 1014 14.11 -88.41 -21.67
CA PHE A 1014 13.58 -89.40 -20.71
C PHE A 1014 13.05 -90.70 -21.37
N GLY A 1015 13.70 -91.15 -22.45
CA GLY A 1015 13.34 -92.39 -23.17
C GLY A 1015 12.25 -92.25 -24.23
N TYR A 1016 11.71 -91.06 -24.45
CA TYR A 1016 10.73 -90.77 -25.50
C TYR A 1016 11.38 -90.00 -26.66
N GLU A 1017 11.11 -90.42 -27.90
CA GLU A 1017 11.56 -89.71 -29.10
C GLU A 1017 10.62 -88.54 -29.44
N TYR A 1018 11.22 -87.39 -29.74
CA TYR A 1018 10.56 -86.16 -30.18
C TYR A 1018 11.10 -85.73 -31.55
N LYS A 1019 10.19 -85.25 -32.40
CA LYS A 1019 10.48 -84.63 -33.69
C LYS A 1019 9.70 -83.33 -33.78
N ASP A 1020 10.38 -82.23 -34.09
CA ASP A 1020 9.76 -80.92 -34.21
C ASP A 1020 10.35 -80.14 -35.39
N HIS A 1021 9.62 -79.17 -35.90
CA HIS A 1021 10.07 -78.31 -36.99
C HIS A 1021 9.41 -76.93 -36.93
N GLY A 1022 10.05 -75.93 -37.52
CA GLY A 1022 9.51 -74.58 -37.54
C GLY A 1022 10.22 -73.67 -38.52
N GLU A 1023 9.86 -72.39 -38.47
CA GLU A 1023 10.40 -71.33 -39.31
C GLU A 1023 11.24 -70.37 -38.46
N VAL A 1024 12.34 -69.89 -39.01
CA VAL A 1024 13.18 -68.83 -38.42
C VAL A 1024 13.53 -67.79 -39.46
N ILE A 1025 13.39 -66.52 -39.09
CA ILE A 1025 13.78 -65.39 -39.94
C ILE A 1025 15.19 -64.93 -39.54
N LEU A 1026 16.10 -64.87 -40.53
CA LEU A 1026 17.43 -64.29 -40.37
C LEU A 1026 17.37 -62.77 -40.62
N LEU A 1027 17.74 -61.97 -39.63
CA LEU A 1027 17.70 -60.50 -39.69
C LEU A 1027 19.11 -59.92 -39.50
N ARG A 1028 19.53 -58.95 -40.31
CA ARG A 1028 20.75 -58.14 -40.10
C ARG A 1028 20.42 -56.65 -40.16
N PRO A 1029 21.08 -55.81 -39.34
CA PRO A 1029 20.96 -54.36 -39.41
C PRO A 1029 21.47 -53.78 -40.73
#